data_AF-A0A7C3SD97-F1
#
_entry.id   AF-A0A7C3SD97-F1
#
_cell.length_a   1.000
_cell.length_b   1.000
_cell.length_c   1.000
_cell.angle_alpha   90.00
_cell.angle_beta   90.00
_cell.angle_gamma   90.00
#
_symmetry.space_group_name_H-M   'P 1'
#
loop_
_entity.id
_entity.type
_entity.pdbx_description
1 polymer ?
#
loop_
_entity_poly.entity_id
_entity_poly.type
_entity_poly.pdbx_seq_one_letter_code
_entity_poly.pdbx_strand_id
1 'polypeptide(L)'
;MRKLVVLLLLWSCVSVAQQPQDLQTVLQQLQSQDNATRLQAIERAPEFGASIIPHLPSLLTHQDWRVQRAGQIVLENIATRATKLGAKERRDVVNALLALTKPNQLVSVRKAAVSALGICGTDDAVQALASLLKDEQVRDDALAALKQIGSPAAAKAVAEAASTAKGEWQRALLATLGEIGRPEGVPVLLTALKTGDTQTKSVAATALGRIGDAKAIPLLAAAVQQRIPSAFDALIRTGELLLQRKQISPATQAFEQALKLARTEHEKCAALIGLGKTGSAKALPILVDALDAGEVTIRSAAAEALIAYRHPDASRGFSQMFQRANPTEKAQLLKVLVARREPFVGKLLQQSANSPTVELRLTALELMGQIDDPNLERTLWEFALKGDEKTKTVALRSYLQLAELRARKGKTELARSMFEQGLRVAEKANMAELVSKALSGLALIGDPKSLPIVQGYLKRPDPPYEAFAAAVAIADSMAQRGNKAEVTELLKNLLAKRMPRDLGFQAAQILTRLGEDPSSMPRQSGFIVRWWLLGPLPNPNNRAFDQAFIDETGVPNLNEPVRLDRRQLRWQEYRTIDPQGIVDLTRVFRQTENVACYAYTEFVVENEMEAELRVGSDDSVKVWLNGKLVHQFGGMRGLSVDQDRIRVKLQKGINRLLLKVTQGGGGWEFCVRLVDLQGNPIPYREP
;
A
#
# COMPACT_ATOMS: atom_id res chain seq x y z
N MET A 1 -46.73 9.56 -39.39
CA MET A 1 -47.77 8.51 -39.55
C MET A 1 -47.73 8.06 -41.01
N ARG A 2 -47.69 6.79 -41.45
CA ARG A 2 -47.53 5.43 -40.89
C ARG A 2 -47.23 4.51 -42.11
N LYS A 3 -46.25 3.60 -41.99
CA LYS A 3 -46.18 2.18 -42.49
C LYS A 3 -46.40 1.88 -44.00
N LEU A 4 -45.81 0.88 -44.66
CA LEU A 4 -44.68 -0.06 -44.50
C LEU A 4 -44.57 -0.76 -45.88
N VAL A 5 -43.34 -0.98 -46.36
CA VAL A 5 -42.96 -1.77 -47.56
C VAL A 5 -42.61 -3.20 -47.04
N VAL A 6 -42.83 -4.33 -47.72
CA VAL A 6 -41.94 -4.97 -48.72
C VAL A 6 -42.55 -6.30 -49.20
N LEU A 7 -42.27 -6.57 -50.48
CA LEU A 7 -42.65 -7.63 -51.43
C LEU A 7 -42.42 -9.11 -51.06
N LEU A 8 -43.26 -9.92 -51.70
CA LEU A 8 -43.12 -11.34 -52.08
C LEU A 8 -41.94 -11.61 -53.02
N LEU A 9 -41.34 -12.81 -52.95
CA LEU A 9 -41.22 -13.76 -54.08
C LEU A 9 -40.74 -15.14 -53.58
N LEU A 10 -41.52 -16.17 -53.90
CA LEU A 10 -41.25 -17.60 -53.74
C LEU A 10 -40.29 -18.07 -54.85
N TRP A 11 -39.12 -18.62 -54.48
CA TRP A 11 -38.37 -19.53 -55.34
C TRP A 11 -37.56 -20.53 -54.50
N SER A 12 -37.88 -21.81 -54.74
CA SER A 12 -37.07 -23.02 -54.57
C SER A 12 -36.24 -23.19 -53.29
N CYS A 13 -36.72 -24.10 -52.44
CA CYS A 13 -35.93 -24.95 -51.56
C CYS A 13 -34.64 -25.44 -52.24
N VAL A 14 -33.49 -24.91 -51.82
CA VAL A 14 -32.24 -25.67 -51.73
C VAL A 14 -31.69 -25.44 -50.33
N SER A 15 -32.39 -26.00 -49.34
CA SER A 15 -31.69 -26.57 -48.20
C SER A 15 -30.84 -27.69 -48.79
N VAL A 16 -29.54 -27.48 -48.94
CA VAL A 16 -28.62 -28.62 -49.08
C VAL A 16 -28.70 -29.36 -47.74
N ALA A 17 -29.65 -30.27 -47.67
CA ALA A 17 -29.60 -31.37 -46.74
C ALA A 17 -28.28 -32.10 -47.02
N GLN A 18 -27.25 -31.86 -46.18
CA GLN A 18 -26.06 -32.68 -46.19
C GLN A 18 -26.51 -34.12 -45.93
N GLN A 19 -26.43 -34.95 -46.95
CA GLN A 19 -26.56 -36.40 -46.81
C GLN A 19 -25.63 -36.88 -45.68
N PRO A 20 -25.99 -37.90 -44.89
CA PRO A 20 -25.02 -38.59 -44.05
C PRO A 20 -23.94 -39.15 -44.97
N GLN A 21 -22.82 -38.43 -45.09
CA GLN A 21 -21.72 -38.89 -45.93
C GLN A 21 -21.03 -40.04 -45.21
N ASP A 22 -20.84 -41.11 -45.97
CA ASP A 22 -20.22 -42.36 -45.51
C ASP A 22 -18.85 -42.08 -44.88
N LEU A 23 -18.50 -42.87 -43.85
CA LEU A 23 -17.23 -42.83 -43.13
C LEU A 23 -16.02 -42.81 -44.09
N GLN A 24 -16.12 -43.56 -45.20
CA GLN A 24 -15.09 -43.58 -46.25
C GLN A 24 -14.87 -42.21 -46.90
N THR A 25 -15.93 -41.42 -47.12
CA THR A 25 -15.84 -40.09 -47.72
C THR A 25 -15.06 -39.15 -46.81
N VAL A 26 -15.35 -39.17 -45.51
CA VAL A 26 -14.65 -38.33 -44.53
C VAL A 26 -13.18 -38.75 -44.41
N LEU A 27 -12.89 -40.04 -44.40
CA LEU A 27 -11.50 -40.55 -44.39
C LEU A 27 -10.70 -40.14 -45.63
N GLN A 28 -11.33 -40.08 -46.80
CA GLN A 28 -10.70 -39.59 -48.03
C GLN A 28 -10.47 -38.07 -47.96
N GLN A 29 -11.45 -37.30 -47.47
CA GLN A 29 -11.33 -35.84 -47.34
C GLN A 29 -10.25 -35.43 -46.34
N LEU A 30 -10.04 -36.19 -45.25
CA LEU A 30 -8.95 -35.96 -44.30
C LEU A 30 -7.56 -36.09 -44.95
N GLN A 31 -7.45 -36.83 -46.06
CA GLN A 31 -6.22 -37.01 -46.84
C GLN A 31 -6.08 -36.02 -48.01
N SER A 32 -7.08 -35.16 -48.25
CA SER A 32 -7.08 -34.22 -49.36
C SER A 32 -5.89 -33.27 -49.32
N GLN A 33 -5.31 -32.92 -50.47
CA GLN A 33 -4.29 -31.87 -50.54
C GLN A 33 -4.89 -30.47 -50.31
N ASP A 34 -6.20 -30.30 -50.55
CA ASP A 34 -6.92 -29.06 -50.29
C ASP A 34 -7.18 -28.86 -48.79
N ASN A 35 -6.80 -27.69 -48.28
CA ASN A 35 -6.94 -27.34 -46.87
C ASN A 35 -8.39 -27.13 -46.44
N ALA A 36 -9.22 -26.51 -47.29
CA ALA A 36 -10.62 -26.26 -46.95
C ALA A 36 -11.39 -27.57 -46.79
N THR A 37 -11.20 -28.50 -47.73
CA THR A 37 -11.77 -29.85 -47.69
C THR A 37 -11.35 -30.61 -46.43
N ARG A 38 -10.06 -30.55 -46.07
CA ARG A 38 -9.53 -31.23 -44.88
C ARG A 38 -10.07 -30.62 -43.58
N LEU A 39 -10.20 -29.30 -43.48
CA LEU A 39 -10.77 -28.64 -42.30
C LEU A 39 -12.24 -29.03 -42.08
N GLN A 40 -13.05 -29.04 -43.14
CA GLN A 40 -14.44 -29.51 -43.07
C GLN A 40 -14.53 -30.97 -42.60
N ALA A 41 -13.60 -31.81 -43.05
CA ALA A 41 -13.54 -33.20 -42.61
C ALA A 41 -13.13 -33.35 -41.14
N ILE A 42 -12.20 -32.52 -40.65
CA ILE A 42 -11.79 -32.50 -39.24
C ILE A 42 -12.95 -32.12 -38.30
N GLU A 43 -13.82 -31.19 -38.72
CA GLU A 43 -14.99 -30.78 -37.93
C GLU A 43 -16.05 -31.87 -37.83
N ARG A 44 -16.20 -32.68 -38.88
CA ARG A 44 -17.26 -33.70 -39.00
C ARG A 44 -16.84 -35.07 -38.51
N ALA A 45 -15.58 -35.45 -38.69
CA ALA A 45 -15.03 -36.73 -38.27
C ALA A 45 -15.35 -37.13 -36.81
N PRO A 46 -15.41 -36.21 -35.82
CA PRO A 46 -15.78 -36.55 -34.44
C PRO A 46 -17.22 -37.07 -34.26
N GLU A 47 -18.12 -36.85 -35.21
CA GLU A 47 -19.51 -37.35 -35.16
C GLU A 47 -19.60 -38.87 -35.23
N PHE A 48 -18.61 -39.52 -35.85
CA PHE A 48 -18.53 -40.98 -35.99
C PHE A 48 -18.09 -41.69 -34.70
N GLY A 49 -17.62 -40.95 -33.69
CA GLY A 49 -17.28 -41.49 -32.38
C GLY A 49 -16.29 -42.66 -32.43
N ALA A 50 -16.65 -43.79 -31.82
CA ALA A 50 -15.78 -44.97 -31.75
C ALA A 50 -15.51 -45.62 -33.12
N SER A 51 -16.42 -45.46 -34.09
CA SER A 51 -16.36 -46.18 -35.37
C SER A 51 -15.24 -45.72 -36.30
N ILE A 52 -14.81 -44.46 -36.22
CA ILE A 52 -13.72 -43.92 -37.05
C ILE A 52 -12.32 -44.24 -36.50
N ILE A 53 -12.21 -44.51 -35.19
CA ILE A 53 -10.92 -44.70 -34.50
C ILE A 53 -10.05 -45.81 -35.11
N PRO A 54 -10.57 -47.01 -35.48
CA PRO A 54 -9.77 -48.06 -36.10
C PRO A 54 -9.11 -47.66 -37.43
N HIS A 55 -9.59 -46.62 -38.10
CA HIS A 55 -9.09 -46.14 -39.39
C HIS A 55 -8.01 -45.05 -39.25
N LEU A 56 -7.94 -44.40 -38.09
CA LEU A 56 -7.00 -43.31 -37.82
C LEU A 56 -5.50 -43.72 -37.81
N PRO A 57 -5.07 -44.97 -37.55
CA PRO A 57 -3.65 -45.34 -37.62
C PRO A 57 -2.98 -44.96 -38.95
N SER A 58 -3.70 -45.13 -40.07
CA SER A 58 -3.20 -44.75 -41.40
C SER A 58 -2.97 -43.24 -41.53
N LEU A 59 -3.82 -42.42 -40.92
CA LEU A 59 -3.68 -40.96 -40.91
C LEU A 59 -2.55 -40.53 -39.97
N LEU A 60 -2.50 -41.10 -38.76
CA LEU A 60 -1.50 -40.79 -37.72
C LEU A 60 -0.06 -41.16 -38.12
N THR A 61 0.10 -41.98 -39.15
CA THR A 61 1.40 -42.46 -39.67
C THR A 61 1.66 -42.02 -41.11
N HIS A 62 0.79 -41.15 -41.65
CA HIS A 62 0.89 -40.65 -43.00
C HIS A 62 2.17 -39.82 -43.21
N GLN A 63 2.79 -39.93 -44.40
CA GLN A 63 4.03 -39.21 -44.72
C GLN A 63 3.85 -37.69 -44.79
N ASP A 64 2.67 -37.23 -45.21
CA ASP A 64 2.30 -35.81 -45.16
C ASP A 64 1.93 -35.40 -43.73
N TRP A 65 2.74 -34.53 -43.12
CA TRP A 65 2.55 -34.03 -41.76
C TRP A 65 1.19 -33.35 -41.54
N ARG A 66 0.58 -32.79 -42.59
CA ARG A 66 -0.75 -32.13 -42.50
C ARG A 66 -1.85 -33.15 -42.30
N VAL A 67 -1.77 -34.28 -43.00
CA VAL A 67 -2.69 -35.41 -42.84
C VAL A 67 -2.49 -36.08 -41.48
N GLN A 68 -1.23 -36.22 -41.06
CA GLN A 68 -0.89 -36.70 -39.71
C GLN A 68 -1.48 -35.80 -38.62
N ARG A 69 -1.34 -34.47 -38.75
CA ARG A 69 -1.90 -33.51 -37.81
C ARG A 69 -3.43 -33.54 -37.80
N ALA A 70 -4.07 -33.71 -38.96
CA ALA A 70 -5.52 -33.89 -39.04
C ALA A 70 -5.97 -35.14 -38.25
N GLY A 71 -5.27 -36.27 -38.41
CA GLY A 71 -5.55 -37.49 -37.64
C GLY A 71 -5.45 -37.27 -36.13
N GLN A 72 -4.45 -36.51 -35.66
CA GLN A 72 -4.30 -36.15 -34.25
C GLN A 72 -5.46 -35.28 -33.75
N ILE A 73 -5.80 -34.20 -34.48
CA ILE A 73 -6.88 -33.29 -34.10
C ILE A 73 -8.22 -34.04 -34.04
N VAL A 74 -8.49 -34.91 -35.01
CA VAL A 74 -9.69 -35.75 -35.01
C VAL A 74 -9.75 -36.63 -33.77
N LEU A 75 -8.63 -37.28 -33.41
CA LEU A 75 -8.55 -38.12 -32.22
C LEU A 75 -8.80 -37.32 -30.92
N GLU A 76 -8.18 -36.15 -30.79
CA GLU A 76 -8.37 -35.22 -29.66
C GLU A 76 -9.82 -34.72 -29.55
N ASN A 77 -10.43 -34.39 -30.69
CA ASN A 77 -11.83 -33.95 -30.76
C ASN A 77 -12.80 -35.06 -30.38
N ILE A 78 -12.57 -36.30 -30.85
CA ILE A 78 -13.37 -37.47 -30.45
C ILE A 78 -13.28 -37.69 -28.93
N ALA A 79 -12.07 -37.65 -28.37
CA ALA A 79 -11.87 -37.83 -26.94
C ALA A 79 -12.57 -36.73 -26.13
N THR A 80 -12.43 -35.47 -26.54
CA THR A 80 -13.09 -34.34 -25.87
C THR A 80 -14.61 -34.43 -25.98
N ARG A 81 -15.15 -34.80 -27.15
CA ARG A 81 -16.59 -35.03 -27.34
C ARG A 81 -17.08 -36.15 -26.43
N ALA A 82 -16.35 -37.25 -26.32
CA ALA A 82 -16.70 -38.40 -25.48
C ALA A 82 -16.88 -38.05 -23.99
N THR A 83 -16.21 -37.01 -23.49
CA THR A 83 -16.43 -36.53 -22.10
C THR A 83 -17.83 -35.99 -21.85
N LYS A 84 -18.55 -35.59 -22.91
CA LYS A 84 -19.90 -35.00 -22.87
C LYS A 84 -21.01 -35.97 -23.28
N LEU A 85 -20.64 -37.18 -23.72
CA LEU A 85 -21.59 -38.20 -24.17
C LEU A 85 -22.05 -39.11 -23.01
N GLY A 86 -23.02 -39.98 -23.29
CA GLY A 86 -23.46 -41.01 -22.37
C GLY A 86 -22.34 -41.99 -22.00
N ALA A 87 -22.53 -42.69 -20.87
CA ALA A 87 -21.52 -43.61 -20.33
C ALA A 87 -21.17 -44.76 -21.30
N LYS A 88 -22.14 -45.21 -22.11
CA LYS A 88 -21.94 -46.26 -23.10
C LYS A 88 -21.06 -45.77 -24.25
N GLU A 89 -21.40 -44.64 -24.85
CA GLU A 89 -20.67 -44.05 -25.97
C GLU A 89 -19.24 -43.69 -25.59
N ARG A 90 -19.05 -43.16 -24.37
CA ARG A 90 -17.71 -42.92 -23.81
C ARG A 90 -16.92 -44.21 -23.65
N ARG A 91 -17.55 -45.27 -23.13
CA ARG A 91 -16.91 -46.59 -22.99
C ARG A 91 -16.52 -47.18 -24.36
N ASP A 92 -17.35 -47.03 -25.38
CA ASP A 92 -17.05 -47.50 -26.73
C ASP A 92 -15.83 -46.77 -27.32
N VAL A 93 -15.74 -45.45 -27.15
CA VAL A 93 -14.57 -44.65 -27.54
C VAL A 93 -13.33 -45.11 -26.77
N VAL A 94 -13.42 -45.27 -25.45
CA VAL A 94 -12.30 -45.73 -24.61
C VAL A 94 -11.81 -47.11 -25.07
N ASN A 95 -12.71 -48.07 -25.34
CA ASN A 95 -12.36 -49.40 -25.81
C ASN A 95 -11.64 -49.37 -27.17
N ALA A 96 -12.12 -48.54 -28.10
CA ALA A 96 -11.48 -48.36 -29.40
C ALA A 96 -10.08 -47.75 -29.28
N LEU A 97 -9.89 -46.76 -28.39
CA LEU A 97 -8.58 -46.18 -28.11
C LEU A 97 -7.64 -47.22 -27.45
N LEU A 98 -8.13 -48.03 -26.51
CA LEU A 98 -7.36 -49.10 -25.88
C LEU A 98 -6.85 -50.12 -26.90
N ALA A 99 -7.61 -50.42 -27.95
CA ALA A 99 -7.17 -51.28 -29.04
C ALA A 99 -5.95 -50.70 -29.80
N LEU A 100 -5.86 -49.36 -29.91
CA LEU A 100 -4.74 -48.68 -30.55
C LEU A 100 -3.47 -48.60 -29.68
N THR A 101 -3.54 -48.94 -28.39
CA THR A 101 -2.37 -48.93 -27.48
C THR A 101 -1.51 -50.20 -27.57
N LYS A 102 -2.00 -51.23 -28.26
CA LYS A 102 -1.39 -52.57 -28.31
C LYS A 102 -0.01 -52.55 -29.01
N PRO A 103 0.92 -53.47 -28.68
CA PRO A 103 2.29 -53.47 -29.22
C PRO A 103 2.39 -53.69 -30.74
N ASN A 104 1.34 -54.19 -31.39
CA ASN A 104 1.28 -54.35 -32.84
C ASN A 104 1.07 -53.02 -33.60
N GLN A 105 0.81 -51.92 -32.90
CA GLN A 105 0.67 -50.59 -33.48
C GLN A 105 2.01 -49.83 -33.45
N LEU A 106 2.19 -48.90 -34.38
CA LEU A 106 3.35 -48.00 -34.40
C LEU A 106 3.38 -47.10 -33.16
N VAL A 107 4.58 -46.77 -32.67
CA VAL A 107 4.77 -45.96 -31.44
C VAL A 107 4.00 -44.64 -31.49
N SER A 108 3.98 -43.96 -32.64
CA SER A 108 3.24 -42.70 -32.82
C SER A 108 1.72 -42.87 -32.62
N VAL A 109 1.15 -43.97 -33.12
CA VAL A 109 -0.28 -44.31 -32.95
C VAL A 109 -0.57 -44.60 -31.49
N ARG A 110 0.29 -45.39 -30.84
CA ARG A 110 0.15 -45.75 -29.43
C ARG A 110 0.18 -44.50 -28.54
N LYS A 111 1.12 -43.58 -28.77
CA LYS A 111 1.22 -42.30 -28.04
C LYS A 111 -0.03 -41.44 -28.23
N ALA A 112 -0.50 -41.29 -29.47
CA ALA A 112 -1.71 -40.53 -29.75
C ALA A 112 -2.94 -41.12 -29.05
N ALA A 113 -3.08 -42.45 -29.07
CA ALA A 113 -4.17 -43.15 -28.39
C ALA A 113 -4.11 -42.99 -26.87
N VAL A 114 -2.92 -43.12 -26.26
CA VAL A 114 -2.72 -42.91 -24.82
C VAL A 114 -3.01 -41.46 -24.40
N SER A 115 -2.59 -40.49 -25.20
CA SER A 115 -2.91 -39.07 -24.97
C SER A 115 -4.41 -38.82 -25.01
N ALA A 116 -5.12 -39.37 -26.00
CA ALA A 116 -6.58 -39.29 -26.09
C ALA A 116 -7.29 -39.99 -24.90
N LEU A 117 -6.75 -41.13 -24.42
CA LEU A 117 -7.23 -41.79 -23.21
C LEU A 117 -7.04 -40.94 -21.95
N GLY A 118 -6.05 -40.05 -21.90
CA GLY A 118 -5.94 -39.09 -20.79
C GLY A 118 -7.09 -38.09 -20.74
N ILE A 119 -7.64 -37.72 -21.90
CA ILE A 119 -8.76 -36.76 -22.01
C ILE A 119 -10.10 -37.42 -21.66
N CYS A 120 -10.37 -38.62 -22.19
CA CYS A 120 -11.68 -39.27 -22.07
C CYS A 120 -11.70 -40.52 -21.21
N GLY A 121 -10.57 -41.01 -20.72
CA GLY A 121 -10.47 -42.21 -19.91
C GLY A 121 -11.24 -42.11 -18.60
N THR A 122 -11.70 -43.26 -18.13
CA THR A 122 -12.30 -43.47 -16.80
C THR A 122 -11.56 -44.61 -16.11
N ASP A 123 -12.04 -45.04 -14.94
CA ASP A 123 -11.47 -46.17 -14.19
C ASP A 123 -11.34 -47.46 -15.01
N ASP A 124 -12.22 -47.66 -16.00
CA ASP A 124 -12.16 -48.81 -16.92
C ASP A 124 -10.86 -48.86 -17.74
N ALA A 125 -10.24 -47.72 -18.02
CA ALA A 125 -8.98 -47.65 -18.77
C ALA A 125 -7.73 -47.83 -17.89
N VAL A 126 -7.87 -47.70 -16.57
CA VAL A 126 -6.73 -47.62 -15.63
C VAL A 126 -5.87 -48.87 -15.68
N GLN A 127 -6.47 -50.07 -15.66
CA GLN A 127 -5.70 -51.32 -15.67
C GLN A 127 -4.86 -51.46 -16.96
N ALA A 128 -5.43 -51.07 -18.10
CA ALA A 128 -4.72 -51.12 -19.36
C ALA A 128 -3.59 -50.09 -19.42
N LEU A 129 -3.84 -48.84 -19.00
CA LEU A 129 -2.80 -47.80 -18.90
C LEU A 129 -1.70 -48.18 -17.91
N ALA A 130 -2.04 -48.81 -16.78
CA ALA A 130 -1.09 -49.28 -15.79
C ALA A 130 -0.10 -50.29 -16.37
N SER A 131 -0.57 -51.17 -17.26
CA SER A 131 0.31 -52.13 -17.95
C SER A 131 1.35 -51.45 -18.85
N LEU A 132 1.01 -50.28 -19.41
CA LEU A 132 1.89 -49.50 -20.30
C LEU A 132 2.99 -48.74 -19.54
N LEU A 133 2.90 -48.62 -18.21
CA LEU A 133 3.97 -48.01 -17.38
C LEU A 133 5.29 -48.80 -17.42
N LYS A 134 5.26 -50.05 -17.90
CA LYS A 134 6.43 -50.91 -18.09
C LYS A 134 7.04 -50.80 -19.48
N ASP A 135 6.36 -50.15 -20.42
CA ASP A 135 6.80 -50.01 -21.81
C ASP A 135 7.56 -48.70 -22.00
N GLU A 136 8.88 -48.78 -22.19
CA GLU A 136 9.75 -47.60 -22.30
C GLU A 136 9.38 -46.64 -23.44
N GLN A 137 8.66 -47.11 -24.46
CA GLN A 137 8.28 -46.26 -25.60
C GLN A 137 7.10 -45.34 -25.27
N VAL A 138 6.25 -45.71 -24.30
CA VAL A 138 4.98 -45.01 -24.00
C VAL A 138 4.72 -44.79 -22.51
N ARG A 139 5.64 -45.18 -21.61
CA ARG A 139 5.43 -45.10 -20.16
C ARG A 139 5.15 -43.68 -19.67
N ASP A 140 5.79 -42.66 -20.27
CA ASP A 140 5.60 -41.26 -19.89
C ASP A 140 4.20 -40.77 -20.30
N ASP A 141 3.75 -41.15 -21.50
CA ASP A 141 2.39 -40.86 -21.99
C ASP A 141 1.34 -41.55 -21.11
N ALA A 142 1.57 -42.81 -20.73
CA ALA A 142 0.67 -43.59 -19.88
C ALA A 142 0.57 -43.00 -18.47
N LEU A 143 1.70 -42.54 -17.91
CA LEU A 143 1.73 -41.86 -16.63
C LEU A 143 0.98 -40.52 -16.68
N ALA A 144 1.16 -39.74 -17.75
CA ALA A 144 0.42 -38.50 -17.98
C ALA A 144 -1.10 -38.75 -18.08
N ALA A 145 -1.52 -39.81 -18.79
CA ALA A 145 -2.93 -40.19 -18.88
C ALA A 145 -3.51 -40.60 -17.52
N LEU A 146 -2.81 -41.44 -16.74
CA LEU A 146 -3.24 -41.84 -15.40
C LEU A 146 -3.33 -40.63 -14.44
N LYS A 147 -2.41 -39.67 -14.57
CA LYS A 147 -2.46 -38.41 -13.82
C LYS A 147 -3.72 -37.61 -14.16
N GLN A 148 -4.05 -37.47 -15.44
CA GLN A 148 -5.25 -36.76 -15.89
C GLN A 148 -6.54 -37.44 -15.41
N ILE A 149 -6.58 -38.77 -15.38
CA ILE A 149 -7.70 -39.52 -14.80
C ILE A 149 -7.85 -39.23 -13.30
N GLY A 150 -6.75 -39.24 -12.54
CA GLY A 150 -6.70 -38.74 -11.16
C GLY A 150 -7.61 -39.47 -10.14
N SER A 151 -8.10 -40.66 -10.49
CA SER A 151 -9.00 -41.46 -9.67
C SER A 151 -8.25 -42.27 -8.60
N PRO A 152 -8.94 -42.79 -7.57
CA PRO A 152 -8.35 -43.73 -6.61
C PRO A 152 -7.68 -44.93 -7.27
N ALA A 153 -8.30 -45.48 -8.32
CA ALA A 153 -7.74 -46.60 -9.08
C ALA A 153 -6.44 -46.18 -9.80
N ALA A 154 -6.42 -45.01 -10.43
CA ALA A 154 -5.22 -44.49 -11.09
C ALA A 154 -4.07 -44.26 -10.10
N ALA A 155 -4.36 -43.64 -8.94
CA ALA A 155 -3.37 -43.43 -7.88
C ALA A 155 -2.79 -44.77 -7.37
N LYS A 156 -3.65 -45.77 -7.15
CA LYS A 156 -3.22 -47.11 -6.74
C LYS A 156 -2.32 -47.77 -7.80
N ALA A 157 -2.69 -47.69 -9.07
CA ALA A 157 -1.91 -48.26 -10.17
C ALA A 157 -0.51 -47.61 -10.28
N VAL A 158 -0.43 -46.28 -10.17
CA VAL A 158 0.85 -45.56 -10.16
C VAL A 158 1.67 -45.93 -8.91
N ALA A 159 1.03 -46.14 -7.76
CA ALA A 159 1.71 -46.55 -6.53
C ALA A 159 2.30 -47.97 -6.62
N GLU A 160 1.57 -48.91 -7.21
CA GLU A 160 2.05 -50.27 -7.48
C GLU A 160 3.26 -50.25 -8.43
N ALA A 161 3.22 -49.44 -9.50
CA ALA A 161 4.36 -49.25 -10.39
C ALA A 161 5.57 -48.63 -9.66
N ALA A 162 5.33 -47.61 -8.82
CA ALA A 162 6.39 -46.94 -8.05
C ALA A 162 7.09 -47.87 -7.05
N SER A 163 6.39 -48.89 -6.54
CA SER A 163 6.94 -49.84 -5.57
C SER A 163 8.00 -50.78 -6.16
N THR A 164 7.98 -50.98 -7.48
CA THR A 164 8.90 -51.88 -8.19
C THR A 164 9.91 -51.14 -9.08
N ALA A 165 9.63 -49.89 -9.43
CA ALA A 165 10.54 -49.03 -10.18
C ALA A 165 11.78 -48.60 -9.36
N LYS A 166 12.84 -48.18 -10.04
CA LYS A 166 14.07 -47.64 -9.43
C LYS A 166 14.53 -46.36 -10.14
N GLY A 167 15.42 -45.60 -9.50
CA GLY A 167 16.11 -44.47 -10.11
C GLY A 167 15.18 -43.31 -10.49
N GLU A 168 15.43 -42.69 -11.64
CA GLU A 168 14.65 -41.55 -12.13
C GLU A 168 13.17 -41.90 -12.38
N TRP A 169 12.90 -43.11 -12.90
CA TRP A 169 11.52 -43.53 -13.20
C TRP A 169 10.67 -43.66 -11.94
N GLN A 170 11.24 -44.22 -10.87
CA GLN A 170 10.55 -44.26 -9.58
C GLN A 170 10.22 -42.85 -9.08
N ARG A 171 11.18 -41.92 -9.17
CA ARG A 171 10.96 -40.52 -8.76
C ARG A 171 9.87 -39.83 -9.58
N ALA A 172 9.78 -40.08 -10.89
CA ALA A 172 8.69 -39.56 -11.73
C ALA A 172 7.32 -40.08 -11.28
N LEU A 173 7.21 -41.37 -10.96
CA LEU A 173 5.98 -41.98 -10.44
C LEU A 173 5.58 -41.39 -9.08
N LEU A 174 6.53 -41.25 -8.14
CA LEU A 174 6.29 -40.66 -6.82
C LEU A 174 5.87 -39.19 -6.92
N ALA A 175 6.50 -38.39 -7.79
CA ALA A 175 6.11 -37.02 -8.05
C ALA A 175 4.67 -36.94 -8.59
N THR A 176 4.32 -37.84 -9.51
CA THR A 176 2.97 -37.93 -10.09
C THR A 176 1.91 -38.29 -9.05
N LEU A 177 2.21 -39.18 -8.08
CA LEU A 177 1.29 -39.45 -6.96
C LEU A 177 0.98 -38.19 -6.15
N GLY A 178 1.99 -37.34 -5.94
CA GLY A 178 1.81 -36.03 -5.31
C GLY A 178 0.92 -35.08 -6.12
N GLU A 179 1.00 -35.11 -7.44
CA GLU A 179 0.15 -34.31 -8.34
C GLU A 179 -1.28 -34.84 -8.42
N ILE A 180 -1.47 -36.16 -8.36
CA ILE A 180 -2.79 -36.79 -8.26
C ILE A 180 -3.44 -36.43 -6.91
N GLY A 181 -2.65 -36.31 -5.83
CA GLY A 181 -3.11 -35.76 -4.55
C GLY A 181 -4.03 -36.69 -3.75
N ARG A 182 -3.96 -38.00 -4.02
CA ARG A 182 -4.85 -39.03 -3.44
C ARG A 182 -4.15 -39.87 -2.36
N PRO A 183 -4.87 -40.32 -1.32
CA PRO A 183 -4.28 -41.06 -0.19
C PRO A 183 -3.73 -42.45 -0.55
N GLU A 184 -4.16 -43.04 -1.67
CA GLU A 184 -3.69 -44.35 -2.14
C GLU A 184 -2.18 -44.38 -2.43
N GLY A 185 -1.58 -43.22 -2.76
CA GLY A 185 -0.13 -43.09 -2.94
C GLY A 185 0.67 -42.99 -1.64
N VAL A 186 0.02 -42.72 -0.50
CA VAL A 186 0.72 -42.45 0.78
C VAL A 186 1.61 -43.62 1.22
N PRO A 187 1.19 -44.90 1.20
CA PRO A 187 2.03 -46.00 1.67
C PRO A 187 3.38 -46.13 0.95
N VAL A 188 3.39 -46.03 -0.38
CA VAL A 188 4.65 -46.13 -1.16
C VAL A 188 5.52 -44.89 -0.96
N LEU A 189 4.91 -43.71 -0.81
CA LEU A 189 5.63 -42.47 -0.52
C LEU A 189 6.28 -42.50 0.87
N LEU A 190 5.62 -43.04 1.89
CA LEU A 190 6.20 -43.22 3.22
C LEU A 190 7.39 -44.20 3.19
N THR A 191 7.27 -45.29 2.43
CA THR A 191 8.39 -46.22 2.22
C THR A 191 9.56 -45.52 1.53
N ALA A 192 9.31 -44.79 0.43
CA ALA A 192 10.33 -44.05 -0.29
C ALA A 192 11.03 -42.98 0.57
N LEU A 193 10.27 -42.29 1.44
CA LEU A 193 10.83 -41.33 2.40
C LEU A 193 11.73 -41.99 3.45
N LYS A 194 11.45 -43.25 3.81
CA LYS A 194 12.22 -44.00 4.81
C LYS A 194 13.49 -44.60 4.21
N THR A 195 13.39 -45.28 3.07
CA THR A 195 14.45 -46.16 2.54
C THR A 195 15.14 -45.63 1.28
N GLY A 196 14.62 -44.58 0.64
CA GLY A 196 15.19 -44.01 -0.58
C GLY A 196 16.52 -43.28 -0.37
N ASP A 197 17.20 -42.98 -1.48
CA ASP A 197 18.32 -42.03 -1.49
C ASP A 197 17.85 -40.59 -1.22
N THR A 198 18.77 -39.65 -1.04
CA THR A 198 18.45 -38.25 -0.69
C THR A 198 17.45 -37.61 -1.66
N GLN A 199 17.59 -37.87 -2.95
CA GLN A 199 16.72 -37.28 -3.98
C GLN A 199 15.33 -37.92 -3.96
N THR A 200 15.26 -39.24 -3.81
CA THR A 200 13.99 -39.98 -3.68
C THR A 200 13.24 -39.57 -2.41
N LYS A 201 13.96 -39.40 -1.29
CA LYS A 201 13.39 -38.88 -0.05
C LYS A 201 12.81 -37.47 -0.22
N SER A 202 13.52 -36.58 -0.92
CA SER A 202 13.03 -35.23 -1.18
C SER A 202 11.76 -35.23 -2.03
N VAL A 203 11.73 -36.00 -3.13
CA VAL A 203 10.54 -36.15 -3.98
C VAL A 203 9.36 -36.73 -3.19
N ALA A 204 9.62 -37.78 -2.39
CA ALA A 204 8.59 -38.39 -1.55
C ALA A 204 8.03 -37.40 -0.51
N ALA A 205 8.90 -36.60 0.13
CA ALA A 205 8.46 -35.56 1.06
C ALA A 205 7.58 -34.52 0.38
N THR A 206 8.00 -33.99 -0.78
CA THR A 206 7.20 -33.02 -1.55
C THR A 206 5.83 -33.60 -1.94
N ALA A 207 5.78 -34.85 -2.42
CA ALA A 207 4.53 -35.50 -2.79
C ALA A 207 3.61 -35.74 -1.59
N LEU A 208 4.14 -36.17 -0.43
CA LEU A 208 3.37 -36.30 0.81
C LEU A 208 2.79 -34.95 1.26
N GLY A 209 3.58 -33.87 1.16
CA GLY A 209 3.12 -32.52 1.47
C GLY A 209 1.99 -32.03 0.56
N ARG A 210 1.97 -32.44 -0.72
CA ARG A 210 0.88 -32.14 -1.66
C ARG A 210 -0.39 -32.94 -1.38
N ILE A 211 -0.27 -34.17 -0.87
CA ILE A 211 -1.43 -35.00 -0.48
C ILE A 211 -2.03 -34.51 0.85
N GLY A 212 -1.17 -34.13 1.80
CA GLY A 212 -1.57 -33.62 3.11
C GLY A 212 -2.30 -34.66 3.99
N ASP A 213 -1.81 -35.90 3.99
CA ASP A 213 -2.34 -36.97 4.86
C ASP A 213 -1.66 -36.92 6.24
N ALA A 214 -2.47 -36.97 7.31
CA ALA A 214 -1.99 -36.91 8.69
C ALA A 214 -1.01 -38.05 9.04
N LYS A 215 -1.10 -39.22 8.38
CA LYS A 215 -0.18 -40.35 8.57
C LYS A 215 1.26 -40.00 8.18
N ALA A 216 1.46 -38.96 7.36
CA ALA A 216 2.78 -38.53 6.94
C ALA A 216 3.53 -37.70 8.00
N ILE A 217 2.81 -37.10 8.97
CA ILE A 217 3.39 -36.15 9.94
C ILE A 217 4.62 -36.72 10.67
N PRO A 218 4.60 -37.93 11.26
CA PRO A 218 5.75 -38.44 12.01
C PRO A 218 6.99 -38.66 11.13
N LEU A 219 6.81 -39.17 9.91
CA LEU A 219 7.93 -39.42 8.99
C LEU A 219 8.45 -38.14 8.35
N LEU A 220 7.58 -37.17 8.04
CA LEU A 220 8.00 -35.83 7.60
C LEU A 220 8.80 -35.12 8.70
N ALA A 221 8.36 -35.19 9.96
CA ALA A 221 9.11 -34.65 11.10
C ALA A 221 10.50 -35.31 11.23
N ALA A 222 10.59 -36.65 11.12
CA ALA A 222 11.87 -37.36 11.11
C ALA A 222 12.75 -36.96 9.91
N ALA A 223 12.16 -36.72 8.74
CA ALA A 223 12.88 -36.26 7.55
C ALA A 223 13.43 -34.84 7.70
N VAL A 224 12.71 -33.93 8.38
CA VAL A 224 13.22 -32.60 8.74
C VAL A 224 14.46 -32.72 9.63
N GLN A 225 14.42 -33.58 10.65
CA GLN A 225 15.58 -33.85 11.51
C GLN A 225 16.78 -34.37 10.70
N GLN A 226 16.54 -35.30 9.77
CA GLN A 226 17.54 -35.84 8.85
C GLN A 226 18.00 -34.85 7.76
N ARG A 227 17.51 -33.61 7.77
CA ARG A 227 17.85 -32.55 6.80
C ARG A 227 17.49 -32.91 5.35
N ILE A 228 16.42 -33.69 5.16
CA ILE A 228 15.91 -33.97 3.82
C ILE A 228 15.34 -32.68 3.22
N PRO A 229 15.76 -32.28 2.00
CA PRO A 229 15.23 -31.08 1.34
C PRO A 229 13.71 -31.17 1.16
N SER A 230 13.03 -30.04 1.29
CA SER A 230 11.56 -29.90 1.17
C SER A 230 10.73 -30.55 2.28
N ALA A 231 11.34 -31.26 3.24
CA ALA A 231 10.59 -31.93 4.31
C ALA A 231 9.88 -30.94 5.26
N PHE A 232 10.49 -29.78 5.53
CA PHE A 232 9.89 -28.75 6.37
C PHE A 232 8.66 -28.15 5.67
N ASP A 233 8.84 -27.72 4.42
CA ASP A 233 7.75 -27.19 3.60
C ASP A 233 6.61 -28.19 3.42
N ALA A 234 6.94 -29.47 3.25
CA ALA A 234 5.95 -30.54 3.17
C ALA A 234 5.16 -30.70 4.47
N LEU A 235 5.80 -30.57 5.63
CA LEU A 235 5.14 -30.65 6.93
C LEU A 235 4.19 -29.44 7.14
N ILE A 236 4.62 -28.23 6.79
CA ILE A 236 3.77 -27.03 6.81
C ILE A 236 2.56 -27.19 5.88
N ARG A 237 2.79 -27.57 4.62
CA ARG A 237 1.72 -27.78 3.63
C ARG A 237 0.73 -28.86 4.06
N THR A 238 1.21 -29.92 4.71
CA THR A 238 0.36 -30.97 5.29
C THR A 238 -0.57 -30.37 6.35
N GLY A 239 -0.04 -29.55 7.27
CA GLY A 239 -0.85 -28.82 8.25
C GLY A 239 -1.91 -27.93 7.60
N GLU A 240 -1.55 -27.18 6.56
CA GLU A 240 -2.47 -26.29 5.83
C GLU A 240 -3.62 -27.05 5.15
N LEU A 241 -3.31 -28.14 4.45
CA LEU A 241 -4.33 -28.98 3.79
C LEU A 241 -5.25 -29.67 4.82
N LEU A 242 -4.70 -30.10 5.96
CA LEU A 242 -5.50 -30.65 7.05
C LEU A 242 -6.46 -29.61 7.64
N LEU A 243 -6.03 -28.34 7.76
CA LEU A 243 -6.92 -27.25 8.15
C LEU A 243 -8.02 -26.99 7.14
N GLN A 244 -7.71 -26.98 5.83
CA GLN A 244 -8.73 -26.83 4.78
C GLN A 244 -9.79 -27.94 4.86
N ARG A 245 -9.38 -29.15 5.26
CA ARG A 245 -10.24 -30.32 5.51
C ARG A 245 -10.88 -30.32 6.91
N LYS A 246 -10.73 -29.25 7.69
CA LYS A 246 -11.24 -29.09 9.07
C LYS A 246 -10.72 -30.11 10.08
N GLN A 247 -9.57 -30.73 9.81
CA GLN A 247 -8.90 -31.67 10.72
C GLN A 247 -7.96 -30.93 11.68
N ILE A 248 -8.55 -30.24 12.66
CA ILE A 248 -7.82 -29.31 13.55
C ILE A 248 -6.72 -30.01 14.35
N SER A 249 -7.02 -31.13 14.99
CA SER A 249 -6.05 -31.81 15.87
C SER A 249 -4.79 -32.29 15.11
N PRO A 250 -4.90 -33.01 13.97
CA PRO A 250 -3.73 -33.35 13.16
C PRO A 250 -2.99 -32.13 12.59
N ALA A 251 -3.70 -31.07 12.20
CA ALA A 251 -3.07 -29.85 11.72
C ALA A 251 -2.24 -29.16 12.82
N THR A 252 -2.80 -29.05 14.04
CA THR A 252 -2.06 -28.53 15.20
C THR A 252 -0.82 -29.37 15.46
N GLN A 253 -0.92 -30.70 15.42
CA GLN A 253 0.23 -31.59 15.58
C GLN A 253 1.32 -31.32 14.51
N ALA A 254 0.93 -31.12 13.24
CA ALA A 254 1.88 -30.84 12.16
C ALA A 254 2.66 -29.54 12.42
N PHE A 255 1.97 -28.45 12.78
CA PHE A 255 2.62 -27.17 13.06
C PHE A 255 3.42 -27.17 14.36
N GLU A 256 2.98 -27.90 15.40
CA GLU A 256 3.78 -28.10 16.63
C GLU A 256 5.11 -28.81 16.32
N GLN A 257 5.07 -29.88 15.51
CA GLN A 257 6.29 -30.56 15.09
C GLN A 257 7.16 -29.65 14.22
N ALA A 258 6.57 -28.88 13.31
CA ALA A 258 7.31 -27.91 12.49
C ALA A 258 8.01 -26.87 13.38
N LEU A 259 7.31 -26.28 14.35
CA LEU A 259 7.88 -25.29 15.26
C LEU A 259 9.07 -25.85 16.05
N LYS A 260 8.93 -27.08 16.58
CA LYS A 260 10.01 -27.76 17.31
C LYS A 260 11.26 -28.02 16.47
N LEU A 261 11.07 -28.21 15.16
CA LEU A 261 12.14 -28.59 14.25
C LEU A 261 12.69 -27.43 13.41
N ALA A 262 12.07 -26.26 13.50
CA ALA A 262 12.48 -25.04 12.83
C ALA A 262 13.89 -24.63 13.27
N ARG A 263 14.72 -24.26 12.29
CA ARG A 263 16.11 -23.82 12.47
C ARG A 263 16.29 -22.35 12.12
N THR A 264 15.44 -21.83 11.23
CA THR A 264 15.45 -20.42 10.83
C THR A 264 14.29 -19.66 11.48
N GLU A 265 14.44 -18.34 11.61
CA GLU A 265 13.35 -17.47 12.07
C GLU A 265 12.11 -17.60 11.17
N HIS A 266 12.32 -17.71 9.85
CA HIS A 266 11.24 -17.84 8.87
C HIS A 266 10.42 -19.12 9.08
N GLU A 267 11.09 -20.25 9.33
CA GLU A 267 10.46 -21.53 9.65
C GLU A 267 9.65 -21.45 10.95
N LYS A 268 10.19 -20.81 12.00
CA LYS A 268 9.47 -20.59 13.26
C LYS A 268 8.21 -19.75 13.03
N CYS A 269 8.33 -18.66 12.26
CA CYS A 269 7.19 -17.79 11.93
C CYS A 269 6.10 -18.55 11.17
N ALA A 270 6.46 -19.34 10.15
CA ALA A 270 5.50 -20.14 9.38
C ALA A 270 4.72 -21.12 10.27
N ALA A 271 5.41 -21.79 11.19
CA ALA A 271 4.77 -22.71 12.14
C ALA A 271 3.85 -21.99 13.14
N LEU A 272 4.26 -20.84 13.68
CA LEU A 272 3.42 -20.02 14.59
C LEU A 272 2.16 -19.50 13.91
N ILE A 273 2.27 -18.99 12.69
CA ILE A 273 1.10 -18.56 11.91
C ILE A 273 0.16 -19.73 11.63
N GLY A 274 0.71 -20.91 11.30
CA GLY A 274 -0.06 -22.15 11.17
C GLY A 274 -0.82 -22.51 12.45
N LEU A 275 -0.14 -22.47 13.60
CA LEU A 275 -0.73 -22.70 14.93
C LEU A 275 -1.88 -21.72 15.24
N GLY A 276 -1.70 -20.43 14.94
CA GLY A 276 -2.76 -19.42 15.10
C GLY A 276 -4.02 -19.74 14.31
N LYS A 277 -3.85 -20.17 13.05
CA LYS A 277 -4.96 -20.56 12.15
C LYS A 277 -5.70 -21.81 12.62
N THR A 278 -5.08 -22.69 13.40
CA THR A 278 -5.79 -23.88 13.90
C THR A 278 -6.84 -23.54 14.94
N GLY A 279 -6.71 -22.40 15.63
CA GLY A 279 -7.63 -22.03 16.71
C GLY A 279 -7.67 -23.05 17.85
N SER A 280 -6.64 -23.88 18.02
CA SER A 280 -6.63 -24.96 19.00
C SER A 280 -6.24 -24.44 20.38
N ALA A 281 -6.93 -24.89 21.43
CA ALA A 281 -6.58 -24.55 22.81
C ALA A 281 -5.11 -24.89 23.16
N LYS A 282 -4.52 -25.91 22.50
CA LYS A 282 -3.10 -26.27 22.66
C LYS A 282 -2.13 -25.25 22.07
N ALA A 283 -2.55 -24.53 21.02
CA ALA A 283 -1.72 -23.53 20.36
C ALA A 283 -1.57 -22.26 21.21
N LEU A 284 -2.56 -21.94 22.05
CA LEU A 284 -2.60 -20.66 22.76
C LEU A 284 -1.38 -20.44 23.68
N PRO A 285 -0.99 -21.37 24.58
CA PRO A 285 0.22 -21.22 25.38
C PRO A 285 1.48 -21.01 24.52
N ILE A 286 1.65 -21.83 23.46
CA ILE A 286 2.81 -21.77 22.56
C ILE A 286 2.94 -20.39 21.91
N LEU A 287 1.82 -19.83 21.47
CA LEU A 287 1.78 -18.52 20.83
C LEU A 287 2.03 -17.37 21.83
N VAL A 288 1.56 -17.50 23.07
CA VAL A 288 1.81 -16.50 24.12
C VAL A 288 3.28 -16.51 24.53
N ASP A 289 3.87 -17.69 24.75
CA ASP A 289 5.29 -17.83 25.10
C ASP A 289 6.19 -17.22 23.99
N ALA A 290 5.79 -17.36 22.72
CA ALA A 290 6.52 -16.79 21.58
C ALA A 290 6.48 -15.24 21.51
N LEU A 291 5.64 -14.57 22.32
CA LEU A 291 5.63 -13.10 22.44
C LEU A 291 6.87 -12.55 23.15
N ASP A 292 7.63 -13.38 23.87
CA ASP A 292 8.89 -13.00 24.54
C ASP A 292 10.12 -13.59 23.85
N ALA A 293 9.98 -14.01 22.59
CA ALA A 293 11.12 -14.41 21.77
C ALA A 293 12.10 -13.22 21.63
N GLY A 294 13.42 -13.48 21.61
CA GLY A 294 14.43 -12.43 21.43
C GLY A 294 14.33 -11.74 20.06
N GLU A 295 13.91 -12.50 19.05
CA GLU A 295 13.77 -12.07 17.66
C GLU A 295 12.45 -11.31 17.43
N VAL A 296 12.53 -10.08 16.92
CA VAL A 296 11.36 -9.20 16.65
C VAL A 296 10.36 -9.85 15.67
N THR A 297 10.88 -10.56 14.68
CA THR A 297 10.12 -11.26 13.64
C THR A 297 9.20 -12.33 14.25
N ILE A 298 9.74 -13.12 15.19
CA ILE A 298 8.99 -14.16 15.90
C ILE A 298 7.90 -13.55 16.79
N ARG A 299 8.22 -12.51 17.56
CA ARG A 299 7.21 -11.82 18.39
C ARG A 299 6.07 -11.26 17.55
N SER A 300 6.39 -10.72 16.38
CA SER A 300 5.40 -10.16 15.44
C SER A 300 4.51 -11.26 14.86
N ALA A 301 5.09 -12.39 14.44
CA ALA A 301 4.34 -13.54 13.94
C ALA A 301 3.43 -14.15 15.02
N ALA A 302 3.91 -14.25 16.26
CA ALA A 302 3.12 -14.70 17.40
C ALA A 302 1.93 -13.75 17.68
N ALA A 303 2.18 -12.44 17.68
CA ALA A 303 1.12 -11.45 17.84
C ALA A 303 0.07 -11.53 16.72
N GLU A 304 0.49 -11.62 15.46
CA GLU A 304 -0.40 -11.79 14.31
C GLU A 304 -1.24 -13.08 14.43
N ALA A 305 -0.59 -14.19 14.78
CA ALA A 305 -1.26 -15.46 15.01
C ALA A 305 -2.32 -15.36 16.12
N LEU A 306 -2.03 -14.68 17.23
CA LEU A 306 -2.98 -14.49 18.33
C LEU A 306 -4.11 -13.52 17.96
N ILE A 307 -3.86 -12.48 17.14
CA ILE A 307 -4.91 -11.59 16.63
C ILE A 307 -5.87 -12.37 15.72
N ALA A 308 -5.34 -13.25 14.87
CA ALA A 308 -6.13 -14.12 13.99
C ALA A 308 -6.74 -15.33 14.69
N TYR A 309 -6.28 -15.69 15.90
CA TYR A 309 -6.73 -16.87 16.65
C TYR A 309 -8.25 -16.85 16.89
N ARG A 310 -8.93 -17.96 16.58
CA ARG A 310 -10.38 -18.14 16.76
C ARG A 310 -10.64 -19.43 17.55
N HIS A 311 -11.12 -19.29 18.78
CA HIS A 311 -11.57 -20.39 19.64
C HIS A 311 -12.78 -19.91 20.46
N PRO A 312 -13.81 -20.73 20.72
CA PRO A 312 -14.99 -20.32 21.49
C PRO A 312 -14.65 -19.71 22.86
N ASP A 313 -13.70 -20.31 23.57
CA ASP A 313 -13.24 -19.85 24.89
C ASP A 313 -11.99 -18.95 24.84
N ALA A 314 -11.70 -18.30 23.70
CA ALA A 314 -10.47 -17.52 23.54
C ALA A 314 -10.30 -16.45 24.63
N SER A 315 -11.35 -15.69 24.94
CA SER A 315 -11.33 -14.63 25.97
C SER A 315 -10.94 -15.17 27.35
N ARG A 316 -11.47 -16.34 27.74
CA ARG A 316 -11.11 -17.01 29.00
C ARG A 316 -9.66 -17.48 28.98
N GLY A 317 -9.22 -18.09 27.87
CA GLY A 317 -7.84 -18.53 27.68
C GLY A 317 -6.85 -17.38 27.80
N PHE A 318 -7.10 -16.26 27.11
CA PHE A 318 -6.27 -15.05 27.19
C PHE A 318 -6.17 -14.50 28.61
N SER A 319 -7.29 -14.45 29.34
CA SER A 319 -7.29 -14.01 30.74
C SER A 319 -6.40 -14.89 31.63
N GLN A 320 -6.46 -16.22 31.45
CA GLN A 320 -5.62 -17.17 32.19
C GLN A 320 -4.14 -17.06 31.81
N MET A 321 -3.85 -16.89 30.51
CA MET A 321 -2.48 -16.69 30.03
C MET A 321 -1.88 -15.39 30.54
N PHE A 322 -2.64 -14.30 30.51
CA PHE A 322 -2.20 -13.03 31.05
C PHE A 322 -1.80 -13.11 32.53
N GLN A 323 -2.51 -13.91 33.35
CA GLN A 323 -2.17 -14.06 34.77
C GLN A 323 -0.82 -14.76 34.98
N ARG A 324 -0.51 -15.76 34.15
CA ARG A 324 0.71 -16.59 34.25
C ARG A 324 1.91 -15.97 33.55
N ALA A 325 1.65 -15.08 32.58
CA ALA A 325 2.65 -14.46 31.73
C ALA A 325 3.65 -13.59 32.53
N ASN A 326 4.89 -13.58 32.05
CA ASN A 326 5.95 -12.70 32.52
C ASN A 326 5.68 -11.23 32.08
N PRO A 327 6.43 -10.23 32.59
CA PRO A 327 6.15 -8.83 32.27
C PRO A 327 6.25 -8.47 30.78
N THR A 328 7.19 -9.05 30.03
CA THR A 328 7.36 -8.82 28.59
C THR A 328 6.20 -9.43 27.81
N GLU A 329 5.86 -10.68 28.10
CA GLU A 329 4.70 -11.38 27.52
C GLU A 329 3.42 -10.59 27.79
N LYS A 330 3.22 -10.11 29.02
CA LYS A 330 2.08 -9.25 29.38
C LYS A 330 2.03 -7.99 28.52
N ALA A 331 3.16 -7.29 28.33
CA ALA A 331 3.20 -6.06 27.55
C ALA A 331 2.80 -6.32 26.08
N GLN A 332 3.35 -7.35 25.45
CA GLN A 332 2.98 -7.71 24.08
C GLN A 332 1.55 -8.26 23.98
N LEU A 333 1.11 -9.05 24.97
CA LEU A 333 -0.23 -9.60 25.01
C LEU A 333 -1.27 -8.48 25.15
N LEU A 334 -1.01 -7.42 25.91
CA LEU A 334 -1.91 -6.25 25.94
C LEU A 334 -2.14 -5.67 24.54
N LYS A 335 -1.08 -5.54 23.71
CA LYS A 335 -1.21 -5.04 22.33
C LYS A 335 -2.12 -5.94 21.51
N VAL A 336 -1.96 -7.26 21.63
CA VAL A 336 -2.82 -8.26 21.00
C VAL A 336 -4.28 -8.12 21.46
N LEU A 337 -4.52 -8.01 22.77
CA LEU A 337 -5.87 -7.92 23.33
C LEU A 337 -6.59 -6.62 22.93
N VAL A 338 -5.87 -5.50 22.84
CA VAL A 338 -6.41 -4.23 22.33
C VAL A 338 -6.77 -4.35 20.85
N ALA A 339 -5.88 -4.91 20.02
CA ALA A 339 -6.14 -5.13 18.60
C ALA A 339 -7.36 -6.04 18.35
N ARG A 340 -7.55 -7.05 19.22
CA ARG A 340 -8.71 -7.96 19.20
C ARG A 340 -9.98 -7.36 19.80
N ARG A 341 -9.90 -6.22 20.48
CA ARG A 341 -11.01 -5.58 21.20
C ARG A 341 -11.65 -6.48 22.26
N GLU A 342 -10.82 -7.21 23.00
CA GLU A 342 -11.30 -8.09 24.07
C GLU A 342 -11.98 -7.27 25.19
N PRO A 343 -13.19 -7.64 25.67
CA PRO A 343 -14.02 -6.78 26.51
C PRO A 343 -13.42 -6.48 27.90
N PHE A 344 -12.53 -7.35 28.40
CA PHE A 344 -11.88 -7.21 29.70
C PHE A 344 -10.55 -6.42 29.64
N VAL A 345 -10.09 -6.01 28.45
CA VAL A 345 -8.76 -5.40 28.27
C VAL A 345 -8.61 -4.10 29.06
N GLY A 346 -9.67 -3.30 29.22
CA GLY A 346 -9.63 -2.06 29.99
C GLY A 346 -9.18 -2.29 31.45
N LYS A 347 -9.71 -3.31 32.11
CA LYS A 347 -9.30 -3.67 33.49
C LYS A 347 -7.84 -4.10 33.56
N LEU A 348 -7.37 -4.87 32.56
CA LEU A 348 -5.97 -5.32 32.51
C LEU A 348 -5.01 -4.16 32.26
N LEU A 349 -5.38 -3.19 31.41
CA LEU A 349 -4.60 -1.98 31.21
C LEU A 349 -4.46 -1.19 32.52
N GLN A 350 -5.55 -0.99 33.27
CA GLN A 350 -5.51 -0.28 34.56
C GLN A 350 -4.63 -0.98 35.60
N GLN A 351 -4.74 -2.31 35.70
CA GLN A 351 -3.87 -3.10 36.57
C GLN A 351 -2.40 -2.98 36.15
N SER A 352 -2.12 -3.07 34.84
CA SER A 352 -0.77 -3.05 34.29
C SER A 352 -0.10 -1.68 34.38
N ALA A 353 -0.87 -0.59 34.33
CA ALA A 353 -0.36 0.78 34.55
C ALA A 353 0.22 0.99 35.96
N ASN A 354 -0.14 0.14 36.94
CA ASN A 354 0.43 0.17 38.29
C ASN A 354 1.58 -0.83 38.46
N SER A 355 2.02 -1.51 37.40
CA SER A 355 3.12 -2.47 37.47
C SER A 355 4.43 -1.77 37.86
N PRO A 356 5.26 -2.39 38.74
CA PRO A 356 6.61 -1.89 39.00
C PRO A 356 7.51 -1.99 37.75
N THR A 357 7.20 -2.92 36.83
CA THR A 357 7.95 -3.05 35.57
C THR A 357 7.63 -1.87 34.64
N VAL A 358 8.65 -1.07 34.35
CA VAL A 358 8.53 0.15 33.53
C VAL A 358 7.94 -0.16 32.15
N GLU A 359 8.44 -1.19 31.46
CA GLU A 359 7.98 -1.55 30.11
C GLU A 359 6.48 -1.88 30.09
N LEU A 360 6.02 -2.73 31.01
CA LEU A 360 4.60 -3.10 31.10
C LEU A 360 3.72 -1.89 31.46
N ARG A 361 4.19 -1.05 32.39
CA ARG A 361 3.50 0.17 32.80
C ARG A 361 3.33 1.15 31.64
N LEU A 362 4.42 1.47 30.94
CA LEU A 362 4.37 2.41 29.82
C LEU A 362 3.53 1.86 28.66
N THR A 363 3.68 0.58 28.33
CA THR A 363 2.87 -0.08 27.29
C THR A 363 1.37 -0.01 27.62
N ALA A 364 0.99 -0.24 28.88
CA ALA A 364 -0.40 -0.13 29.30
C ALA A 364 -0.95 1.29 29.11
N LEU A 365 -0.18 2.32 29.51
CA LEU A 365 -0.58 3.71 29.35
C LEU A 365 -0.69 4.12 27.87
N GLU A 366 0.26 3.70 27.03
CA GLU A 366 0.22 3.94 25.57
C GLU A 366 -1.06 3.38 24.94
N LEU A 367 -1.42 2.14 25.30
CA LEU A 367 -2.57 1.44 24.77
C LEU A 367 -3.91 2.03 25.24
N MET A 368 -3.96 2.62 26.45
CA MET A 368 -5.18 3.30 26.93
C MET A 368 -5.62 4.44 26.01
N GLY A 369 -4.68 5.15 25.36
CA GLY A 369 -5.00 6.23 24.43
C GLY A 369 -5.77 5.79 23.17
N GLN A 370 -5.82 4.48 22.90
CA GLN A 370 -6.48 3.90 21.73
C GLN A 370 -7.93 3.47 22.01
N ILE A 371 -8.34 3.47 23.28
CA ILE A 371 -9.64 2.97 23.72
C ILE A 371 -10.44 4.12 24.33
N ASP A 372 -11.62 4.36 23.75
CA ASP A 372 -12.53 5.40 24.22
C ASP A 372 -13.33 4.92 25.45
N ASP A 373 -12.67 4.90 26.61
CA ASP A 373 -13.22 4.50 27.91
C ASP A 373 -12.94 5.58 28.98
N PRO A 374 -13.98 6.13 29.66
CA PRO A 374 -13.81 7.16 30.70
C PRO A 374 -12.95 6.72 31.91
N ASN A 375 -12.92 5.43 32.24
CA ASN A 375 -12.10 4.93 33.34
C ASN A 375 -10.61 4.96 32.97
N LEU A 376 -10.29 4.62 31.72
CA LEU A 376 -8.93 4.68 31.20
C LEU A 376 -8.46 6.14 31.07
N GLU A 377 -9.33 7.05 30.64
CA GLU A 377 -9.07 8.48 30.66
C GLU A 377 -8.67 8.97 32.06
N ARG A 378 -9.45 8.61 33.08
CA ARG A 378 -9.16 9.01 34.46
C ARG A 378 -7.79 8.50 34.90
N THR A 379 -7.46 7.25 34.59
CA THR A 379 -6.15 6.67 34.89
C THR A 379 -5.02 7.43 34.16
N LEU A 380 -5.18 7.68 32.86
CA LEU A 380 -4.22 8.48 32.08
C LEU A 380 -4.00 9.86 32.70
N TRP A 381 -5.08 10.53 33.09
CA TRP A 381 -5.01 11.85 33.69
C TRP A 381 -4.28 11.85 35.04
N GLU A 382 -4.57 10.87 35.90
CA GLU A 382 -3.88 10.71 37.19
C GLU A 382 -2.36 10.55 37.01
N PHE A 383 -1.93 9.71 36.06
CA PHE A 383 -0.51 9.52 35.74
C PHE A 383 0.13 10.73 35.04
N ALA A 384 -0.60 11.46 34.20
CA ALA A 384 -0.14 12.69 33.58
C ALA A 384 0.11 13.83 34.59
N LEU A 385 -0.51 13.76 35.77
CA LEU A 385 -0.30 14.74 36.85
C LEU A 385 0.78 14.31 37.85
N LYS A 386 0.83 13.03 38.22
CA LYS A 386 1.60 12.53 39.37
C LYS A 386 2.73 11.56 39.03
N GLY A 387 2.80 11.08 37.79
CA GLY A 387 3.82 10.10 37.38
C GLY A 387 5.24 10.66 37.40
N ASP A 388 6.22 9.74 37.42
CA ASP A 388 7.60 10.09 37.09
C ASP A 388 7.71 10.70 35.69
N GLU A 389 8.83 11.33 35.35
CA GLU A 389 8.99 12.10 34.10
C GLU A 389 8.60 11.31 32.85
N LYS A 390 9.02 10.03 32.75
CA LYS A 390 8.70 9.16 31.62
C LYS A 390 7.23 8.78 31.59
N THR A 391 6.69 8.35 32.73
CA THR A 391 5.30 7.93 32.89
C THR A 391 4.35 9.09 32.61
N LYS A 392 4.67 10.29 33.11
CA LYS A 392 3.95 11.53 32.85
C LYS A 392 3.87 11.85 31.37
N THR A 393 5.01 11.80 30.68
CA THR A 393 5.10 12.09 29.25
C THR A 393 4.25 11.13 28.42
N VAL A 394 4.36 9.82 28.69
CA VAL A 394 3.59 8.78 27.99
C VAL A 394 2.10 8.89 28.28
N ALA A 395 1.72 9.10 29.55
CA ALA A 395 0.32 9.24 29.95
C ALA A 395 -0.32 10.49 29.30
N LEU A 396 0.38 11.62 29.31
CA LEU A 396 -0.11 12.85 28.70
C LEU A 396 -0.22 12.73 27.16
N ARG A 397 0.77 12.12 26.49
CA ARG A 397 0.71 11.84 25.05
C ARG A 397 -0.52 10.98 24.70
N SER A 398 -0.77 9.94 25.50
CA SER A 398 -1.89 9.01 25.30
C SER A 398 -3.25 9.66 25.63
N TYR A 399 -3.29 10.55 26.62
CA TYR A 399 -4.46 11.37 26.93
C TYR A 399 -4.82 12.31 25.77
N LEU A 400 -3.84 12.97 25.15
CA LEU A 400 -4.04 13.79 23.95
C LEU A 400 -4.45 12.95 22.72
N GLN A 401 -3.93 11.73 22.59
CA GLN A 401 -4.37 10.79 21.55
C GLN A 401 -5.83 10.38 21.72
N LEU A 402 -6.26 10.12 22.97
CA LEU A 402 -7.67 9.83 23.27
C LEU A 402 -8.57 11.05 22.95
N ALA A 403 -8.12 12.27 23.25
CA ALA A 403 -8.81 13.49 22.87
C ALA A 403 -8.99 13.59 21.35
N GLU A 404 -7.95 13.28 20.58
CA GLU A 404 -8.00 13.25 19.11
C GLU A 404 -8.99 12.20 18.58
N LEU A 405 -8.98 10.98 19.16
CA LEU A 405 -9.93 9.94 18.82
C LEU A 405 -11.38 10.41 19.04
N ARG A 406 -11.63 11.12 20.15
CA ARG A 406 -12.95 11.68 20.48
C ARG A 406 -13.35 12.83 19.56
N ALA A 407 -12.41 13.69 19.18
CA ALA A 407 -12.65 14.75 18.19
C ALA A 407 -13.09 14.15 16.84
N ARG A 408 -12.39 13.11 16.36
CA ARG A 408 -12.73 12.40 15.10
C ARG A 408 -14.09 11.68 15.17
N LYS A 409 -14.56 11.33 16.36
CA LYS A 409 -15.91 10.77 16.61
C LYS A 409 -17.00 11.84 16.81
N GLY A 410 -16.67 13.13 16.65
CA GLY A 410 -17.63 14.24 16.84
C GLY A 410 -17.91 14.62 18.29
N LYS A 411 -17.16 14.08 19.27
CA LYS A 411 -17.27 14.46 20.70
C LYS A 411 -16.48 15.74 20.99
N THR A 412 -16.82 16.81 20.26
CA THR A 412 -16.09 18.09 20.20
C THR A 412 -15.85 18.71 21.57
N GLU A 413 -16.88 18.85 22.41
CA GLU A 413 -16.74 19.53 23.71
C GLU A 413 -15.81 18.79 24.68
N LEU A 414 -15.93 17.46 24.73
CA LEU A 414 -15.06 16.60 25.53
C LEU A 414 -13.62 16.69 25.04
N ALA A 415 -13.39 16.49 23.74
CA ALA A 415 -12.06 16.55 23.16
C ALA A 415 -11.39 17.91 23.36
N ARG A 416 -12.13 19.01 23.19
CA ARG A 416 -11.65 20.36 23.46
C ARG A 416 -11.18 20.51 24.91
N SER A 417 -12.02 20.14 25.87
CA SER A 417 -11.67 20.21 27.30
C SER A 417 -10.38 19.44 27.59
N MET A 418 -10.23 18.25 27.01
CA MET A 418 -9.02 17.45 27.16
C MET A 418 -7.78 18.13 26.55
N PHE A 419 -7.86 18.66 25.32
CA PHE A 419 -6.74 19.38 24.71
C PHE A 419 -6.33 20.62 25.52
N GLU A 420 -7.28 21.41 26.02
CA GLU A 420 -7.00 22.59 26.84
C GLU A 420 -6.38 22.24 28.20
N GLN A 421 -6.81 21.14 28.82
CA GLN A 421 -6.24 20.64 30.06
C GLN A 421 -4.82 20.10 29.83
N GLY A 422 -4.65 19.27 28.80
CA GLY A 422 -3.36 18.69 28.45
C GLY A 422 -2.34 19.75 28.03
N LEU A 423 -2.76 20.79 27.31
CA LEU A 423 -1.93 21.94 26.94
C LEU A 423 -1.34 22.63 28.18
N ARG A 424 -2.17 22.92 29.19
CA ARG A 424 -1.72 23.55 30.45
C ARG A 424 -0.71 22.68 31.21
N VAL A 425 -0.93 21.37 31.25
CA VAL A 425 0.00 20.43 31.91
C VAL A 425 1.32 20.32 31.14
N ALA A 426 1.26 20.21 29.82
CA ALA A 426 2.44 20.13 28.96
C ALA A 426 3.29 21.38 29.07
N GLU A 427 2.66 22.56 29.06
CA GLU A 427 3.33 23.85 29.21
C GLU A 427 4.02 23.98 30.57
N LYS A 428 3.30 23.70 31.67
CA LYS A 428 3.89 23.72 33.03
C LYS A 428 5.07 22.75 33.17
N ALA A 429 5.08 21.68 32.38
CA ALA A 429 6.13 20.67 32.37
C ALA A 429 7.22 20.90 31.31
N ASN A 430 7.19 22.02 30.57
CA ASN A 430 8.11 22.33 29.46
C ASN A 430 8.17 21.24 28.36
N MET A 431 7.04 20.59 28.05
CA MET A 431 6.94 19.52 27.05
C MET A 431 6.52 20.07 25.68
N ALA A 432 7.46 20.67 24.92
CA ALA A 432 7.18 21.37 23.66
C ALA A 432 6.45 20.51 22.60
N GLU A 433 6.81 19.22 22.46
CA GLU A 433 6.13 18.29 21.55
C GLU A 433 4.63 18.15 21.90
N LEU A 434 4.31 18.04 23.20
CA LEU A 434 2.94 17.84 23.65
C LEU A 434 2.12 19.14 23.65
N VAL A 435 2.76 20.29 23.83
CA VAL A 435 2.15 21.60 23.58
C VAL A 435 1.71 21.71 22.11
N SER A 436 2.61 21.37 21.19
CA SER A 436 2.32 21.40 19.74
C SER A 436 1.21 20.41 19.38
N LYS A 437 1.24 19.20 19.94
CA LYS A 437 0.17 18.20 19.77
C LYS A 437 -1.19 18.69 20.28
N ALA A 438 -1.23 19.34 21.45
CA ALA A 438 -2.47 19.86 22.00
C ALA A 438 -3.02 21.04 21.18
N LEU A 439 -2.17 21.97 20.73
CA LEU A 439 -2.57 23.07 19.84
C LEU A 439 -3.08 22.55 18.48
N SER A 440 -2.41 21.54 17.91
CA SER A 440 -2.89 20.85 16.70
C SER A 440 -4.27 20.21 16.92
N GLY A 441 -4.50 19.64 18.10
CA GLY A 441 -5.81 19.13 18.50
C GLY A 441 -6.90 20.21 18.59
N LEU A 442 -6.56 21.39 19.10
CA LEU A 442 -7.48 22.54 19.08
C LEU A 442 -7.77 23.03 17.66
N ALA A 443 -6.77 23.00 16.77
CA ALA A 443 -6.96 23.32 15.35
C ALA A 443 -7.86 22.30 14.64
N LEU A 444 -7.71 21.01 14.94
CA LEU A 444 -8.58 19.95 14.43
C LEU A 444 -10.06 20.19 14.79
N ILE A 445 -10.32 20.75 15.97
CA ILE A 445 -11.67 21.00 16.47
C ILE A 445 -12.22 22.34 15.95
N GLY A 446 -11.41 23.41 15.97
CA GLY A 446 -11.87 24.75 15.59
C GLY A 446 -12.99 25.31 16.47
N ASP A 447 -13.04 24.97 17.77
CA ASP A 447 -14.09 25.46 18.67
C ASP A 447 -13.76 26.89 19.15
N PRO A 448 -14.66 27.88 18.93
CA PRO A 448 -14.47 29.26 19.38
C PRO A 448 -14.18 29.41 20.88
N LYS A 449 -14.66 28.48 21.72
CA LYS A 449 -14.40 28.48 23.18
C LYS A 449 -12.90 28.41 23.51
N SER A 450 -12.07 27.88 22.62
CA SER A 450 -10.61 27.78 22.81
C SER A 450 -9.84 29.03 22.37
N LEU A 451 -10.49 30.00 21.74
CA LEU A 451 -9.84 31.22 21.23
C LEU A 451 -9.04 31.98 22.30
N PRO A 452 -9.52 32.17 23.55
CA PRO A 452 -8.75 32.90 24.57
C PRO A 452 -7.39 32.25 24.89
N ILE A 453 -7.35 30.92 24.91
CA ILE A 453 -6.11 30.16 25.17
C ILE A 453 -5.16 30.32 23.97
N VAL A 454 -5.66 30.15 22.75
CA VAL A 454 -4.87 30.31 21.52
C VAL A 454 -4.33 31.73 21.38
N GLN A 455 -5.12 32.76 21.72
CA GLN A 455 -4.68 34.16 21.73
C GLN A 455 -3.52 34.41 22.68
N GLY A 456 -3.45 33.70 23.82
CA GLY A 456 -2.30 33.76 24.72
C GLY A 456 -0.99 33.35 24.04
N TYR A 457 -1.03 32.35 23.15
CA TYR A 457 0.12 31.91 22.36
C TYR A 457 0.45 32.90 21.23
N LEU A 458 -0.56 33.46 20.56
CA LEU A 458 -0.38 34.45 19.49
C LEU A 458 0.20 35.80 19.95
N LYS A 459 0.23 36.06 21.27
CA LYS A 459 0.87 37.23 21.88
C LYS A 459 2.37 37.04 22.12
N ARG A 460 2.89 35.81 21.99
CA ARG A 460 4.32 35.54 22.14
C ARG A 460 5.11 36.18 20.99
N PRO A 461 6.40 36.50 21.20
CA PRO A 461 7.24 37.06 20.13
C PRO A 461 7.33 36.17 18.88
N ASP A 462 7.33 34.85 19.07
CA ASP A 462 7.35 33.85 18.01
C ASP A 462 6.30 32.77 18.30
N PRO A 463 5.02 32.99 17.91
CA PRO A 463 3.97 32.01 18.14
C PRO A 463 4.21 30.73 17.32
N PRO A 464 3.94 29.54 17.88
CA PRO A 464 4.08 28.29 17.14
C PRO A 464 3.07 28.23 15.99
N TYR A 465 3.44 27.50 14.92
CA TYR A 465 2.60 27.29 13.75
C TYR A 465 1.20 26.78 14.14
N GLU A 466 1.13 25.84 15.08
CA GLU A 466 -0.10 25.21 15.55
C GLU A 466 -1.06 26.20 16.22
N ALA A 467 -0.55 27.27 16.85
CA ALA A 467 -1.39 28.32 17.39
C ALA A 467 -2.04 29.16 16.29
N PHE A 468 -1.31 29.47 15.21
CA PHE A 468 -1.89 30.11 14.02
C PHE A 468 -2.92 29.21 13.36
N ALA A 469 -2.60 27.92 13.18
CA ALA A 469 -3.51 26.95 12.59
C ALA A 469 -4.81 26.84 13.40
N ALA A 470 -4.70 26.79 14.74
CA ALA A 470 -5.86 26.77 15.62
C ALA A 470 -6.72 28.04 15.49
N ALA A 471 -6.10 29.21 15.42
CA ALA A 471 -6.83 30.47 15.27
C ALA A 471 -7.56 30.58 13.93
N VAL A 472 -6.94 30.15 12.83
CA VAL A 472 -7.57 30.12 11.49
C VAL A 472 -8.73 29.13 11.46
N ALA A 473 -8.57 27.93 12.02
CA ALA A 473 -9.63 26.94 12.09
C ALA A 473 -10.83 27.42 12.93
N ILE A 474 -10.55 28.08 14.07
CA ILE A 474 -11.58 28.74 14.88
C ILE A 474 -12.29 29.83 14.07
N ALA A 475 -11.55 30.67 13.37
CA ALA A 475 -12.11 31.75 12.55
C ALA A 475 -13.03 31.21 11.45
N ASP A 476 -12.65 30.12 10.77
CA ASP A 476 -13.49 29.46 9.77
C ASP A 476 -14.78 28.88 10.39
N SER A 477 -14.66 28.21 11.53
CA SER A 477 -15.82 27.67 12.28
C SER A 477 -16.78 28.79 12.73
N MET A 478 -16.26 29.93 13.18
CA MET A 478 -17.06 31.11 13.50
C MET A 478 -17.71 31.74 12.25
N ALA A 479 -17.01 31.77 11.11
CA ALA A 479 -17.54 32.28 9.85
C ALA A 479 -18.74 31.46 9.39
N GLN A 480 -18.64 30.14 9.47
CA GLN A 480 -19.72 29.21 9.15
C GLN A 480 -20.95 29.39 10.07
N ARG A 481 -20.77 29.88 11.29
CA ARG A 481 -21.86 30.20 12.25
C ARG A 481 -22.44 31.59 12.07
N GLY A 482 -21.92 32.40 11.14
CA GLY A 482 -22.44 33.73 10.83
C GLY A 482 -21.81 34.89 11.61
N ASN A 483 -20.73 34.67 12.37
CA ASN A 483 -20.07 35.70 13.19
C ASN A 483 -19.13 36.61 12.35
N LYS A 484 -19.66 37.23 11.28
CA LYS A 484 -18.85 37.91 10.26
C LYS A 484 -17.91 39.00 10.84
N ALA A 485 -18.41 39.87 11.71
CA ALA A 485 -17.64 41.00 12.23
C ALA A 485 -16.42 40.55 13.06
N GLU A 486 -16.66 39.67 14.04
CA GLU A 486 -15.62 39.12 14.92
C GLU A 486 -14.56 38.33 14.14
N VAL A 487 -14.99 37.53 13.15
CA VAL A 487 -14.06 36.77 12.31
C VAL A 487 -13.21 37.68 11.46
N THR A 488 -13.82 38.71 10.87
CA THR A 488 -13.11 39.67 10.03
C THR A 488 -12.01 40.37 10.84
N GLU A 489 -12.33 40.83 12.04
CA GLU A 489 -11.37 41.45 12.95
C GLU A 489 -10.26 40.47 13.36
N LEU A 490 -10.61 39.23 13.73
CA LEU A 490 -9.65 38.19 14.09
C LEU A 490 -8.66 37.91 12.95
N LEU A 491 -9.15 37.70 11.73
CA LEU A 491 -8.32 37.38 10.57
C LEU A 491 -7.44 38.56 10.15
N LYS A 492 -7.96 39.79 10.20
CA LYS A 492 -7.16 41.01 9.99
C LYS A 492 -6.01 41.10 10.99
N ASN A 493 -6.28 40.84 12.27
CA ASN A 493 -5.26 40.83 13.32
C ASN A 493 -4.23 39.71 13.15
N LEU A 494 -4.62 38.55 12.59
CA LEU A 494 -3.70 37.45 12.27
C LEU A 494 -2.79 37.79 11.09
N LEU A 495 -3.35 38.33 10.00
CA LEU A 495 -2.59 38.73 8.81
C LEU A 495 -1.60 39.87 9.08
N ALA A 496 -1.88 40.72 10.08
CA ALA A 496 -0.95 41.74 10.55
C ALA A 496 0.27 41.17 11.30
N LYS A 497 0.25 39.89 11.73
CA LYS A 497 1.37 39.24 12.42
C LYS A 497 2.31 38.56 11.43
N ARG A 498 3.47 38.11 11.95
CA ARG A 498 4.38 37.21 11.24
C ARG A 498 3.73 35.82 11.12
N MET A 499 2.87 35.66 10.12
CA MET A 499 2.07 34.46 9.91
C MET A 499 2.69 33.56 8.84
N PRO A 500 2.68 32.22 9.01
CA PRO A 500 3.04 31.27 7.95
C PRO A 500 2.22 31.49 6.68
N ARG A 501 2.87 31.34 5.52
CA ARG A 501 2.31 31.71 4.21
C ARG A 501 1.00 30.99 3.87
N ASP A 502 0.99 29.68 4.08
CA ASP A 502 -0.15 28.82 3.79
C ASP A 502 -1.37 29.16 4.66
N LEU A 503 -1.15 29.49 5.93
CA LEU A 503 -2.21 29.92 6.84
C LEU A 503 -2.70 31.35 6.54
N GLY A 504 -1.81 32.24 6.10
CA GLY A 504 -2.21 33.58 5.63
C GLY A 504 -3.08 33.52 4.39
N PHE A 505 -2.77 32.62 3.45
CA PHE A 505 -3.63 32.36 2.29
C PHE A 505 -5.01 31.84 2.71
N GLN A 506 -5.07 30.88 3.64
CA GLN A 506 -6.36 30.38 4.17
C GLN A 506 -7.16 31.49 4.86
N ALA A 507 -6.52 32.32 5.68
CA ALA A 507 -7.15 33.46 6.34
C ALA A 507 -7.80 34.42 5.31
N ALA A 508 -7.09 34.74 4.24
CA ALA A 508 -7.63 35.59 3.19
C ALA A 508 -8.77 34.97 2.37
N GLN A 509 -8.73 33.65 2.15
CA GLN A 509 -9.86 32.94 1.53
C GLN A 509 -11.11 33.00 2.41
N ILE A 510 -10.98 32.90 3.74
CA ILE A 510 -12.11 33.07 4.65
C ILE A 510 -12.66 34.50 4.56
N LEU A 511 -11.80 35.53 4.57
CA LEU A 511 -12.20 36.92 4.41
C LEU A 511 -12.96 37.17 3.09
N THR A 512 -12.46 36.61 1.99
CA THR A 512 -13.11 36.70 0.67
C THR A 512 -14.49 36.07 0.70
N ARG A 513 -14.66 34.90 1.34
CA ARG A 513 -15.99 34.25 1.52
C ARG A 513 -16.94 35.10 2.37
N LEU A 514 -16.41 35.89 3.29
CA LEU A 514 -17.20 36.85 4.07
C LEU A 514 -17.54 38.13 3.29
N GLY A 515 -17.07 38.29 2.05
CA GLY A 515 -17.29 39.47 1.23
C GLY A 515 -16.39 40.66 1.58
N GLU A 516 -15.29 40.40 2.30
CA GLU A 516 -14.21 41.38 2.46
C GLU A 516 -13.26 41.28 1.26
N ASP A 517 -12.62 42.39 0.91
CA ASP A 517 -11.54 42.41 -0.09
C ASP A 517 -10.18 42.36 0.62
N PRO A 518 -9.46 41.23 0.60
CA PRO A 518 -8.15 41.13 1.22
C PRO A 518 -7.08 41.97 0.53
N SER A 519 -7.31 42.43 -0.71
CA SER A 519 -6.29 43.12 -1.50
C SER A 519 -5.88 44.49 -0.94
N SER A 520 -6.74 45.11 -0.13
CA SER A 520 -6.41 46.38 0.55
C SER A 520 -5.62 46.19 1.85
N MET A 521 -5.61 44.97 2.42
CA MET A 521 -5.01 44.68 3.72
C MET A 521 -3.48 44.75 3.77
N PRO A 522 -2.72 44.32 2.74
CA PRO A 522 -1.27 44.34 2.78
C PRO A 522 -0.74 45.74 3.07
N ARG A 523 -1.27 46.75 2.36
CA ARG A 523 -0.89 48.15 2.56
C ARG A 523 -1.23 48.66 3.95
N GLN A 524 -2.42 48.32 4.47
CA GLN A 524 -2.82 48.67 5.85
C GLN A 524 -1.92 48.01 6.90
N SER A 525 -1.39 46.83 6.58
CA SER A 525 -0.42 46.10 7.41
C SER A 525 1.02 46.55 7.17
N GLY A 526 1.26 47.61 6.37
CA GLY A 526 2.57 48.20 6.13
C GLY A 526 3.38 47.53 5.02
N PHE A 527 2.82 46.54 4.30
CA PHE A 527 3.51 45.95 3.15
C PHE A 527 3.62 46.97 2.02
N ILE A 528 4.76 46.97 1.35
CA ILE A 528 4.99 47.70 0.11
C ILE A 528 4.31 46.92 -1.02
N VAL A 529 3.25 47.50 -1.58
CA VAL A 529 2.39 46.80 -2.56
C VAL A 529 2.71 47.11 -4.02
N ARG A 530 3.37 48.24 -4.29
CA ARG A 530 3.70 48.69 -5.65
C ARG A 530 5.19 48.57 -5.90
N TRP A 531 5.53 47.96 -7.04
CA TRP A 531 6.90 47.70 -7.46
C TRP A 531 7.08 47.97 -8.95
N TRP A 532 8.26 48.42 -9.33
CA TRP A 532 8.79 48.35 -10.68
C TRP A 532 9.76 47.19 -10.73
N LEU A 533 9.54 46.23 -11.62
CA LEU A 533 10.33 45.01 -11.73
C LEU A 533 11.17 45.04 -13.00
N LEU A 534 12.44 44.63 -12.92
CA LEU A 534 13.36 44.49 -14.05
C LEU A 534 13.99 43.10 -14.01
N GLY A 535 13.63 42.25 -14.97
CA GLY A 535 14.10 40.88 -15.07
C GLY A 535 13.38 40.10 -16.18
N PRO A 536 13.54 38.76 -16.24
CA PRO A 536 14.51 37.99 -15.47
C PRO A 536 15.94 38.19 -16.02
N LEU A 537 16.89 38.34 -15.11
CA LEU A 537 18.32 38.45 -15.36
C LEU A 537 18.98 37.07 -15.23
N PRO A 538 20.03 36.75 -16.01
CA PRO A 538 20.74 35.48 -15.85
C PRO A 538 21.50 35.42 -14.53
N ASN A 539 21.34 34.34 -13.76
CA ASN A 539 21.99 34.10 -12.48
C ASN A 539 22.64 32.69 -12.40
N PRO A 540 23.55 32.31 -13.33
CA PRO A 540 24.22 31.02 -13.25
C PRO A 540 25.09 30.94 -11.99
N ASN A 541 24.97 29.86 -11.21
CA ASN A 541 25.74 29.63 -9.98
C ASN A 541 25.69 30.81 -8.99
N ASN A 542 24.53 31.46 -8.89
CA ASN A 542 24.27 32.64 -8.04
C ASN A 542 25.16 33.88 -8.30
N ARG A 543 25.81 33.99 -9.48
CA ARG A 543 26.72 35.11 -9.80
C ARG A 543 26.05 36.48 -9.87
N ALA A 544 24.75 36.54 -10.19
CA ALA A 544 24.00 37.79 -10.26
C ALA A 544 23.89 38.48 -8.89
N PHE A 545 24.10 37.74 -7.80
CA PHE A 545 24.09 38.32 -6.45
C PHE A 545 25.16 39.41 -6.29
N ASP A 546 26.38 39.16 -6.78
CA ASP A 546 27.50 40.10 -6.67
C ASP A 546 27.71 40.97 -7.91
N GLN A 547 27.19 40.56 -9.05
CA GLN A 547 27.21 41.36 -10.27
C GLN A 547 26.14 42.46 -10.25
N ALA A 548 26.55 43.69 -10.53
CA ALA A 548 25.63 44.81 -10.81
C ALA A 548 25.27 44.84 -12.30
N PHE A 549 23.98 44.94 -12.62
CA PHE A 549 23.48 45.09 -14.00
C PHE A 549 22.94 46.49 -14.30
N ILE A 550 22.72 47.29 -13.25
CA ILE A 550 22.32 48.69 -13.27
C ILE A 550 23.13 49.46 -12.23
N ASP A 551 23.00 50.79 -12.18
CA ASP A 551 23.46 51.57 -11.03
C ASP A 551 22.58 51.24 -9.81
N GLU A 552 23.11 50.44 -8.89
CA GLU A 552 22.41 49.99 -7.67
C GLU A 552 22.35 51.08 -6.57
N THR A 553 23.02 52.22 -6.79
CA THR A 553 23.07 53.35 -5.83
C THR A 553 22.28 54.57 -6.30
N GLY A 554 22.03 54.68 -7.61
CA GLY A 554 21.30 55.77 -8.24
C GLY A 554 19.79 55.57 -8.32
N VAL A 555 19.12 56.54 -8.95
CA VAL A 555 17.69 56.46 -9.27
C VAL A 555 17.54 55.85 -10.66
N PRO A 556 16.88 54.69 -10.81
CA PRO A 556 16.71 54.08 -12.12
C PRO A 556 15.78 54.92 -13.01
N ASN A 557 16.14 55.06 -14.29
CA ASN A 557 15.25 55.64 -15.28
C ASN A 557 14.22 54.60 -15.72
N LEU A 558 12.99 54.72 -15.21
CA LEU A 558 11.92 53.74 -15.43
C LEU A 558 11.37 53.73 -16.87
N ASN A 559 11.60 54.81 -17.64
CA ASN A 559 11.08 54.96 -18.99
C ASN A 559 12.02 54.41 -20.08
N GLU A 560 13.30 54.23 -19.75
CA GLU A 560 14.32 53.78 -20.70
C GLU A 560 14.58 52.28 -20.59
N PRO A 561 14.75 51.58 -21.73
CA PRO A 561 15.11 50.17 -21.71
C PRO A 561 16.55 49.97 -21.22
N VAL A 562 16.75 49.04 -20.29
CA VAL A 562 18.07 48.62 -19.81
C VAL A 562 18.66 47.62 -20.80
N ARG A 563 19.82 47.95 -21.36
CA ARG A 563 20.55 47.08 -22.30
C ARG A 563 21.48 46.15 -21.54
N LEU A 564 21.30 44.85 -21.71
CA LEU A 564 22.14 43.80 -21.15
C LEU A 564 22.53 42.83 -22.27
N ASP A 565 23.81 42.82 -22.62
CA ASP A 565 24.33 42.11 -23.79
C ASP A 565 23.52 42.39 -25.07
N ARG A 566 22.82 41.37 -25.60
CA ARG A 566 21.93 41.45 -26.78
C ARG A 566 20.46 41.64 -26.44
N ARG A 567 20.11 41.78 -25.16
CA ARG A 567 18.72 41.93 -24.67
C ARG A 567 18.43 43.36 -24.25
N GLN A 568 17.21 43.81 -24.49
CA GLN A 568 16.66 45.03 -23.92
C GLN A 568 15.56 44.65 -22.94
N LEU A 569 15.75 44.97 -21.66
CA LEU A 569 14.75 44.79 -20.62
C LEU A 569 14.08 46.12 -20.32
N ARG A 570 12.80 46.09 -19.93
CA ARG A 570 12.05 47.28 -19.51
C ARG A 570 11.56 47.07 -18.08
N TRP A 571 11.51 48.16 -17.33
CA TRP A 571 10.82 48.17 -16.04
C TRP A 571 9.33 47.97 -16.29
N GLN A 572 8.73 47.06 -15.54
CA GLN A 572 7.29 46.82 -15.56
C GLN A 572 6.70 47.13 -14.19
N GLU A 573 5.62 47.91 -14.16
CA GLU A 573 4.88 48.15 -12.93
C GLU A 573 4.13 46.88 -12.53
N TYR A 574 4.22 46.52 -11.25
CA TYR A 574 3.55 45.38 -10.65
C TYR A 574 2.96 45.80 -9.30
N ARG A 575 1.71 45.41 -9.07
CA ARG A 575 1.02 45.62 -7.79
C ARG A 575 0.60 44.27 -7.23
N THR A 576 1.10 43.94 -6.04
CA THR A 576 0.66 42.74 -5.36
C THR A 576 -0.68 42.98 -4.67
N ILE A 577 -1.58 42.02 -4.84
CA ILE A 577 -2.84 41.89 -4.11
C ILE A 577 -2.78 40.73 -3.11
N ASP A 578 -1.60 40.11 -2.96
CA ASP A 578 -1.38 39.03 -2.01
C ASP A 578 -1.56 39.58 -0.58
N PRO A 579 -2.41 38.95 0.26
CA PRO A 579 -2.73 39.41 1.61
C PRO A 579 -1.53 39.65 2.53
N GLN A 580 -0.39 39.01 2.24
CA GLN A 580 0.86 39.15 2.99
C GLN A 580 1.93 39.91 2.18
N GLY A 581 1.52 40.69 1.18
CA GLY A 581 2.41 41.54 0.39
C GLY A 581 3.44 40.76 -0.44
N ILE A 582 3.20 39.47 -0.68
CA ILE A 582 4.13 38.63 -1.45
C ILE A 582 4.06 38.98 -2.93
N VAL A 583 5.22 39.20 -3.53
CA VAL A 583 5.40 39.34 -4.97
C VAL A 583 5.93 38.02 -5.52
N ASP A 584 5.08 37.31 -6.27
CA ASP A 584 5.42 36.04 -6.93
C ASP A 584 6.07 36.32 -8.29
N LEU A 585 7.40 36.34 -8.33
CA LEU A 585 8.19 36.63 -9.51
C LEU A 585 8.13 35.49 -10.54
N THR A 586 7.90 34.25 -10.08
CA THR A 586 7.63 33.10 -10.95
C THR A 586 6.41 33.35 -11.83
N ARG A 587 5.31 33.86 -11.27
CA ARG A 587 4.11 34.21 -12.05
C ARG A 587 4.35 35.37 -13.02
N VAL A 588 5.15 36.34 -12.59
CA VAL A 588 5.46 37.54 -13.37
C VAL A 588 6.31 37.22 -14.60
N PHE A 589 7.39 36.45 -14.43
CA PHE A 589 8.38 36.23 -15.49
C PHE A 589 8.29 34.85 -16.16
N ARG A 590 7.50 33.91 -15.61
CA ARG A 590 7.35 32.53 -16.09
C ARG A 590 8.67 31.76 -16.20
N GLN A 591 9.67 32.13 -15.39
CA GLN A 591 10.98 31.49 -15.27
C GLN A 591 11.31 31.33 -13.80
N THR A 592 11.98 30.23 -13.44
CA THR A 592 12.10 29.78 -12.04
C THR A 592 13.50 29.37 -11.61
N GLU A 593 14.47 29.27 -12.52
CA GLU A 593 15.79 28.69 -12.22
C GLU A 593 16.91 29.60 -12.67
N ASN A 594 17.92 29.78 -11.81
CA ASN A 594 19.11 30.56 -12.12
C ASN A 594 18.78 31.95 -12.71
N VAL A 595 17.82 32.65 -12.08
CA VAL A 595 17.37 34.00 -12.49
C VAL A 595 17.53 35.02 -11.37
N ALA A 596 17.55 36.31 -11.73
CA ALA A 596 17.52 37.42 -10.78
C ALA A 596 16.61 38.55 -11.26
N CYS A 597 16.20 39.43 -10.35
CA CYS A 597 15.31 40.55 -10.64
C CYS A 597 15.71 41.74 -9.76
N TYR A 598 15.67 42.94 -10.33
CA TYR A 598 15.60 44.16 -9.53
C TYR A 598 14.14 44.54 -9.27
N ALA A 599 13.82 44.90 -8.04
CA ALA A 599 12.53 45.42 -7.66
C ALA A 599 12.73 46.81 -7.03
N TYR A 600 12.16 47.82 -7.66
CA TYR A 600 12.31 49.22 -7.27
C TYR A 600 10.97 49.82 -6.84
N THR A 601 10.97 50.67 -5.84
CA THR A 601 9.79 51.46 -5.47
C THR A 601 10.19 52.80 -4.87
N GLU A 602 9.23 53.72 -4.87
CA GLU A 602 9.30 54.98 -4.14
C GLU A 602 8.07 55.12 -3.25
N PHE A 603 8.28 55.58 -2.02
CA PHE A 603 7.21 55.82 -1.06
C PHE A 603 7.49 57.04 -0.21
N VAL A 604 6.44 57.75 0.20
CA VAL A 604 6.51 59.00 0.94
C VAL A 604 6.09 58.76 2.39
N VAL A 605 6.91 59.23 3.34
CA VAL A 605 6.56 59.30 4.76
C VAL A 605 6.52 60.75 5.25
N GLU A 606 5.61 61.05 6.17
CA GLU A 606 5.33 62.43 6.62
C GLU A 606 6.47 63.05 7.44
N ASN A 607 7.14 62.22 8.24
CA ASN A 607 8.18 62.65 9.17
C ASN A 607 9.40 61.74 9.05
N GLU A 608 10.58 62.31 9.32
CA GLU A 608 11.79 61.52 9.51
C GLU A 608 11.62 60.64 10.76
N MET A 609 11.91 59.34 10.65
CA MET A 609 11.72 58.40 11.76
C MET A 609 12.64 57.18 11.68
N GLU A 610 12.91 56.60 12.84
CA GLU A 610 13.48 55.24 12.94
C GLU A 610 12.40 54.21 12.60
N ALA A 611 12.76 53.24 11.77
CA ALA A 611 11.85 52.20 11.30
C ALA A 611 12.58 50.86 11.17
N GLU A 612 11.81 49.82 10.90
CA GLU A 612 12.28 48.49 10.53
C GLU A 612 11.74 48.12 9.16
N LEU A 613 12.64 47.79 8.23
CA LEU A 613 12.31 47.09 7.00
C LEU A 613 12.31 45.59 7.31
N ARG A 614 11.15 44.97 7.18
CA ARG A 614 11.01 43.51 7.30
C ARG A 614 10.95 42.88 5.93
N VAL A 615 11.96 42.09 5.58
CA VAL A 615 12.14 41.54 4.24
C VAL A 615 12.01 40.02 4.29
N GLY A 616 11.22 39.46 3.38
CA GLY A 616 11.19 38.03 3.07
C GLY A 616 11.65 37.81 1.64
N SER A 617 12.42 36.75 1.39
CA SER A 617 12.85 36.38 0.05
C SER A 617 12.93 34.86 -0.10
N ASP A 618 12.56 34.37 -1.29
CA ASP A 618 13.00 33.06 -1.77
C ASP A 618 14.38 33.23 -2.42
N ASP A 619 15.34 32.47 -1.93
CA ASP A 619 16.80 32.57 -2.06
C ASP A 619 17.42 33.90 -1.58
N SER A 620 18.25 34.54 -2.39
CA SER A 620 19.12 35.64 -1.93
C SER A 620 18.50 37.02 -2.17
N VAL A 621 18.83 37.98 -1.31
CA VAL A 621 18.36 39.37 -1.44
C VAL A 621 19.44 40.38 -1.08
N LYS A 622 19.54 41.46 -1.86
CA LYS A 622 20.24 42.70 -1.47
C LYS A 622 19.25 43.86 -1.44
N VAL A 623 19.39 44.76 -0.49
CA VAL A 623 18.45 45.85 -0.23
C VAL A 623 19.19 47.16 -0.09
N TRP A 624 18.83 48.14 -0.93
CA TRP A 624 19.32 49.51 -0.86
C TRP A 624 18.18 50.45 -0.53
N LEU A 625 18.40 51.33 0.44
CA LEU A 625 17.48 52.41 0.82
C LEU A 625 18.18 53.74 0.59
N ASN A 626 17.57 54.60 -0.22
CA ASN A 626 18.10 55.93 -0.60
C ASN A 626 19.55 55.85 -1.11
N GLY A 627 19.85 54.84 -1.94
CA GLY A 627 21.17 54.60 -2.53
C GLY A 627 22.20 53.93 -1.61
N LYS A 628 21.87 53.72 -0.33
CA LYS A 628 22.75 53.03 0.64
C LYS A 628 22.35 51.57 0.77
N LEU A 629 23.31 50.64 0.63
CA LEU A 629 23.10 49.22 0.95
C LEU A 629 22.81 49.08 2.45
N VAL A 630 21.62 48.61 2.80
CA VAL A 630 21.16 48.43 4.19
C VAL A 630 21.07 46.97 4.60
N HIS A 631 20.97 46.03 3.65
CA HIS A 631 20.91 44.61 3.94
C HIS A 631 21.40 43.74 2.77
N GLN A 632 21.95 42.58 3.10
CA GLN A 632 22.22 41.52 2.14
C GLN A 632 22.16 40.14 2.79
N PHE A 633 21.59 39.17 2.08
CA PHE A 633 21.63 37.76 2.41
C PHE A 633 21.93 36.97 1.13
N GLY A 634 23.06 36.25 1.10
CA GLY A 634 23.50 35.42 -0.02
C GLY A 634 23.44 33.95 0.35
N GLY A 635 22.38 33.25 -0.06
CA GLY A 635 22.13 31.85 0.27
C GLY A 635 20.83 31.35 -0.34
N MET A 636 20.54 30.06 -0.15
CA MET A 636 19.29 29.43 -0.59
C MET A 636 18.32 29.30 0.59
N ARG A 637 17.07 29.73 0.42
CA ARG A 637 16.01 29.64 1.45
C ARG A 637 14.64 29.84 0.82
N GLY A 638 13.60 29.19 1.33
CA GLY A 638 12.22 29.55 0.96
C GLY A 638 11.78 30.88 1.60
N LEU A 639 10.81 31.56 0.99
CA LEU A 639 10.22 32.77 1.58
C LEU A 639 9.48 32.48 2.89
N SER A 640 9.65 33.36 3.86
CA SER A 640 8.77 33.52 5.02
C SER A 640 8.59 35.01 5.28
N VAL A 641 7.40 35.40 5.73
CA VAL A 641 7.12 36.81 6.03
C VAL A 641 7.98 37.27 7.20
N ASP A 642 8.49 38.50 7.12
CA ASP A 642 9.36 39.13 8.12
C ASP A 642 10.61 38.29 8.49
N GLN A 643 11.23 37.59 7.54
CA GLN A 643 12.45 36.80 7.79
C GLN A 643 13.60 37.66 8.31
N ASP A 644 13.92 38.71 7.57
CA ASP A 644 14.99 39.64 7.89
C ASP A 644 14.38 40.92 8.49
N ARG A 645 14.95 41.40 9.58
CA ARG A 645 14.48 42.59 10.31
C ARG A 645 15.59 43.63 10.35
N ILE A 646 15.47 44.67 9.55
CA ILE A 646 16.56 45.62 9.29
C ILE A 646 16.18 47.00 9.83
N ARG A 647 16.89 47.47 10.84
CA ARG A 647 16.68 48.81 11.39
C ARG A 647 17.22 49.87 10.41
N VAL A 648 16.39 50.83 10.06
CA VAL A 648 16.72 51.91 9.13
C VAL A 648 16.19 53.26 9.62
N LYS A 649 16.71 54.34 9.04
CA LYS A 649 16.18 55.69 9.22
C LYS A 649 15.49 56.13 7.94
N LEU A 650 14.20 56.43 8.01
CA LEU A 650 13.42 56.96 6.90
C LEU A 650 13.51 58.48 6.90
N GLN A 651 13.70 59.09 5.73
CA GLN A 651 13.72 60.54 5.59
C GLN A 651 12.30 61.08 5.36
N LYS A 652 12.03 62.31 5.81
CA LYS A 652 10.79 63.01 5.46
C LYS A 652 10.69 63.15 3.93
N GLY A 653 9.52 62.88 3.35
CA GLY A 653 9.31 62.93 1.92
C GLY A 653 9.60 61.57 1.24
N ILE A 654 10.10 61.61 0.00
CA ILE A 654 10.31 60.43 -0.84
C ILE A 654 11.47 59.59 -0.29
N ASN A 655 11.22 58.30 -0.08
CA ASN A 655 12.22 57.27 0.17
C ASN A 655 12.23 56.30 -1.01
N ARG A 656 13.43 55.87 -1.41
CA ARG A 656 13.66 55.02 -2.57
C ARG A 656 14.20 53.68 -2.11
N LEU A 657 13.55 52.61 -2.52
CA LEU A 657 13.91 51.26 -2.13
C LEU A 657 14.19 50.43 -3.38
N LEU A 658 15.39 49.84 -3.44
CA LEU A 658 15.79 48.92 -4.49
C LEU A 658 16.15 47.58 -3.85
N LEU A 659 15.58 46.51 -4.39
CA LEU A 659 15.94 45.13 -4.05
C LEU A 659 16.57 44.47 -5.27
N LYS A 660 17.52 43.57 -5.02
CA LYS A 660 17.95 42.55 -5.98
C LYS A 660 17.66 41.19 -5.38
N VAL A 661 16.76 40.44 -6.00
CA VAL A 661 16.33 39.11 -5.55
C VAL A 661 16.83 38.08 -6.54
N THR A 662 17.58 37.09 -6.09
CA THR A 662 18.14 36.03 -6.94
C THR A 662 17.54 34.69 -6.59
N GLN A 663 17.54 33.78 -7.56
CA GLN A 663 16.98 32.45 -7.46
C GLN A 663 17.93 31.41 -8.05
N GLY A 664 18.15 30.32 -7.31
CA GLY A 664 18.80 29.09 -7.74
C GLY A 664 17.81 28.09 -8.34
N GLY A 665 16.68 27.83 -7.66
CA GLY A 665 15.60 26.95 -8.15
C GLY A 665 14.44 26.78 -7.16
N GLY A 666 13.22 26.53 -7.66
CA GLY A 666 12.00 26.44 -6.84
C GLY A 666 11.11 27.68 -6.92
N GLY A 667 10.55 28.12 -5.78
CA GLY A 667 9.73 29.34 -5.70
C GLY A 667 10.57 30.60 -5.84
N TRP A 668 10.07 31.66 -6.47
CA TRP A 668 10.83 32.90 -6.64
C TRP A 668 9.99 34.10 -6.24
N GLU A 669 10.23 34.60 -5.04
CA GLU A 669 9.28 35.46 -4.34
C GLU A 669 9.98 36.44 -3.40
N PHE A 670 9.37 37.58 -3.12
CA PHE A 670 9.80 38.47 -2.04
C PHE A 670 8.63 39.26 -1.44
N CYS A 671 8.81 39.81 -0.25
CA CYS A 671 7.91 40.79 0.34
C CYS A 671 8.70 41.79 1.18
N VAL A 672 8.20 43.03 1.29
CA VAL A 672 8.76 44.03 2.20
C VAL A 672 7.64 44.68 3.00
N ARG A 673 7.84 44.76 4.32
CA ARG A 673 6.93 45.41 5.24
C ARG A 673 7.63 46.51 6.03
N LEU A 674 6.99 47.66 6.12
CA LEU A 674 7.47 48.85 6.81
C LEU A 674 6.76 48.99 8.14
N VAL A 675 7.53 48.90 9.23
CA VAL A 675 7.00 49.03 10.60
C VAL A 675 7.87 49.94 11.45
N ASP A 676 7.29 50.50 12.52
CA ASP A 676 8.04 51.21 13.54
C ASP A 676 8.86 50.23 14.42
N LEU A 677 9.63 50.75 15.36
CA LEU A 677 10.43 49.92 16.28
C LEU A 677 9.59 49.08 17.25
N GLN A 678 8.30 49.39 17.38
CA GLN A 678 7.32 48.63 18.15
C GLN A 678 6.62 47.56 17.29
N GLY A 679 6.88 47.54 15.97
CA GLY A 679 6.30 46.62 15.01
C GLY A 679 4.93 47.04 14.46
N ASN A 680 4.48 48.28 14.71
CA ASN A 680 3.25 48.80 14.13
C ASN A 680 3.48 49.20 12.68
N PRO A 681 2.50 48.97 11.78
CA PRO A 681 2.59 49.42 10.38
C PRO A 681 2.84 50.93 10.26
N ILE A 682 3.80 51.33 9.41
CA ILE A 682 4.02 52.74 9.07
C ILE A 682 3.18 53.08 7.84
N PRO A 683 2.25 54.07 7.92
CA PRO A 683 1.52 54.52 6.75
C PRO A 683 2.45 55.25 5.77
N TYR A 684 2.28 54.97 4.48
CA TYR A 684 3.04 55.62 3.41
C TYR A 684 2.14 56.01 2.23
N ARG A 685 2.52 57.09 1.55
CA ARG A 685 1.91 57.53 0.27
C ARG A 685 2.77 57.08 -0.90
N GLU A 686 2.14 56.87 -2.06
CA GLU A 686 2.87 56.65 -3.30
C GLU A 686 3.06 58.03 -3.96
N PRO A 687 4.25 58.34 -4.51
CA PRO A 687 4.53 59.63 -5.14
C PRO A 687 3.81 59.83 -6.48
#